data_AF-A0A973R0E5-F1
#
_entry.id   AF-A0A973R0E5-F1
#
_cell.length_a   1.000
_cell.length_b   1.000
_cell.length_c   1.000
_cell.angle_alpha   90.00
_cell.angle_beta   90.00
_cell.angle_gamma   90.00
#
_symmetry.space_group_name_H-M   'P 1'
#
loop_
_entity.id
_entity.type
_entity.pdbx_description
1 polymer ?
#
loop_
_entity_poly.entity_id
_entity_poly.type
_entity_poly.pdbx_seq_one_letter_code
_entity_poly.pdbx_strand_id
1 'polypeptide(L)'
;FGGGVPDPDALLPGTAQAAALTLIRPPSTVAGLFRSGSGRAGALTSRLCVQAAALPVACSARRPVAVPVAADVTGDGVPDLAADLVPAASPGSGNVGLGFAVRRLSKQSVKALVWAEYDGKVSVGFDGLHHGASLSALDRGTFTVDLAGRTVRASVTREDPGPSIATLAALTGRAAVSLRQTPATESLTVAASLDSPGLDVTASEPARLDALAVTKGRYTEAVLDRMPTRARVRLSGGRIDFTAPAPIARAELNSHLYRDGRLATVAGAELRDVPRSFTAGYTSARGGQTLTVESSRPARAGSAKVLYYDRPAARTVLRAELSDLPARVRLVNDLAAHRVTQTSSAAIGRFAAVLQRDGGAISTPRGGHVTMIKNGNAVGVSALLSGLSGFDVTYGGAPHAHLEVGSSGRSFVGAASIDGTHLARLEISNTPARVDLTLDPTARKAVYQASGTIDRLRAAYANVRSGPTFDGTIRGVRDRVRTTWALGARSSVRLATSGRLRGLRLYARRDEDDVLVEAEGVRRRAELVADTGDGTLRWTADAPVAKVSALARAEAGGRHLRAAADVTGVPARFDATWNAGTYRFRGLSGPVRSAALAFTNHDGAKVPVGPHLAAHYDQATGDLDASVLVKGLSRVEFAPAGQGFQAAFMAARQTFAVDADVTQGDLRFGVLGRVGPVPGELRVAAAPDGKLTYAGSRLDVTARAWLGKAAALARMRPAPAVRDGLSLVDGGCAGCGQGGPFCTSQRGCYGLQGYLDVRGLPSQVTVDPVGRTFAFSGFAPRRRSLALYLASSVLAPVPVKARATLTGLPSRITRLSLGPFDAGRIAYRLEPAATLGALDVRAEAGGLRGHVAVDPVPAAVDVQGTYGAKTRVRVRNSAPVEHLTAEVTLPGRGTGEARFSDVPASLAVDADASAAALGVPAITYRGGGSTLDGHLGVDGGLADPSGRLGHVSLTVGNLAADTTIRLNPDQSLDLVSKPVPTGRISVHAGLRAGPVARQRVAVAKEVPYTSGFLTYHVGGDLALGASTIEDVALTVRRMSWLRVRPGRIPFGLKAPPAIGFLAPGFEGAYDRLDVAAKGVDLRPEVSLKVRLSREIGADVFTESLRLTRATSLALRRYDQHMRRIGARQQIAAAGIGLACLTVDARPGFAAGGRGNTISLRGSDGPQMVSFLDPGGQAPDYAVDLLTHFMSPFPDAGWKVAGAEPGACARRRR
;
A
#
# COMPACT_ATOMS: atom_id res chain seq x y z
N PHE A 1 59.99 -30.85 8.94
CA PHE A 1 60.39 -32.27 8.92
C PHE A 1 60.76 -32.65 7.50
N GLY A 2 62.03 -32.45 7.10
CA GLY A 2 62.50 -32.69 5.73
C GLY A 2 63.85 -33.39 5.65
N GLY A 3 64.35 -33.93 6.77
CA GLY A 3 65.55 -34.77 6.77
C GLY A 3 65.28 -36.10 6.07
N GLY A 4 66.31 -36.66 5.43
CA GLY A 4 66.25 -37.97 4.78
C GLY A 4 65.90 -39.11 5.75
N VAL A 5 65.76 -40.32 5.20
CA VAL A 5 65.53 -41.55 5.97
C VAL A 5 66.55 -41.62 7.12
N PRO A 6 66.13 -41.80 8.39
CA PRO A 6 67.03 -42.01 9.50
C PRO A 6 67.91 -43.22 9.23
N ASP A 7 69.22 -43.00 9.26
CA ASP A 7 70.21 -44.05 9.04
C ASP A 7 70.36 -44.88 10.33
N PRO A 8 70.17 -46.21 10.32
CA PRO A 8 70.52 -47.06 11.45
C PRO A 8 71.96 -46.83 11.94
N ASP A 9 72.86 -46.44 11.04
CA ASP A 9 74.26 -46.14 11.37
C ASP A 9 74.43 -44.85 12.20
N ALA A 10 73.37 -44.05 12.34
CA ALA A 10 73.34 -42.90 13.26
C ALA A 10 73.23 -43.31 14.74
N LEU A 11 72.75 -44.52 15.04
CA LEU A 11 72.72 -45.06 16.41
C LEU A 11 73.94 -45.91 16.75
N LEU A 12 74.49 -46.60 15.75
CA LEU A 12 75.73 -47.36 15.86
C LEU A 12 76.58 -47.04 14.63
N PRO A 13 77.74 -46.40 14.79
CA PRO A 13 78.58 -46.04 13.65
C PRO A 13 78.95 -47.26 12.80
N GLY A 14 78.95 -47.09 11.48
CA GLY A 14 79.42 -48.11 10.56
C GLY A 14 80.87 -48.53 10.86
N THR A 15 81.10 -49.83 11.05
CA THR A 15 82.40 -50.39 11.46
C THR A 15 83.20 -50.99 10.31
N ALA A 16 82.80 -50.71 9.07
CA ALA A 16 83.50 -51.15 7.87
C ALA A 16 84.86 -50.45 7.69
N GLN A 17 85.00 -49.22 8.20
CA GLN A 17 86.22 -48.41 8.16
C GLN A 17 86.79 -48.12 9.55
N ALA A 18 86.45 -48.94 10.55
CA ALA A 18 86.90 -48.73 11.93
C ALA A 18 88.44 -48.82 12.04
N ALA A 19 89.04 -47.92 12.81
CA ALA A 19 90.45 -48.01 13.17
C ALA A 19 90.71 -49.29 14.00
N ALA A 20 91.96 -49.76 14.05
CA ALA A 20 92.31 -50.88 14.90
C ALA A 20 92.27 -50.46 16.38
N LEU A 21 91.47 -51.16 17.21
CA LEU A 21 91.44 -50.95 18.64
C LEU A 21 92.59 -51.71 19.31
N THR A 22 93.49 -50.99 19.96
CA THR A 22 94.59 -51.58 20.73
C THR A 22 94.03 -52.25 21.98
N LEU A 23 94.15 -53.58 22.03
CA LEU A 23 93.74 -54.36 23.20
C LEU A 23 94.95 -54.65 24.08
N ILE A 24 94.89 -54.20 25.33
CA ILE A 24 95.92 -54.44 26.34
C ILE A 24 95.53 -55.70 27.13
N ARG A 25 96.52 -56.54 27.47
CA ARG A 25 96.28 -57.74 28.28
C ARG A 25 95.76 -57.29 29.65
N PRO A 26 94.57 -57.72 30.10
CA PRO A 26 94.02 -57.25 31.36
C PRO A 26 94.96 -57.65 32.51
N PRO A 27 95.20 -56.77 33.50
CA PRO A 27 95.93 -57.15 34.70
C PRO A 27 95.26 -58.36 35.38
N SER A 28 96.03 -59.22 36.04
CA SER A 28 95.52 -60.45 36.67
C SER A 28 94.38 -60.20 37.66
N THR A 29 94.37 -59.04 38.30
CA THR A 29 93.29 -58.53 39.17
C THR A 29 91.96 -58.34 38.43
N VAL A 30 91.99 -57.89 37.16
CA VAL A 30 90.80 -57.70 36.32
C VAL A 30 90.30 -59.04 35.76
N ALA A 31 91.20 -59.95 35.37
CA ALA A 31 90.83 -61.27 34.87
C ALA A 31 90.11 -62.15 35.91
N GLY A 32 90.38 -61.96 37.21
CA GLY A 32 89.71 -62.67 38.30
C GLY A 32 88.24 -62.25 38.53
N LEU A 33 87.88 -61.01 38.20
CA LEU A 33 86.56 -60.43 38.46
C LEU A 33 85.47 -60.90 37.48
N PHE A 34 85.85 -61.51 36.35
CA PHE A 34 84.94 -61.98 35.30
C PHE A 34 84.81 -63.53 35.23
N ARG A 35 85.37 -64.25 36.21
CA ARG A 35 85.62 -65.71 36.13
C ARG A 35 84.47 -66.65 36.54
N SER A 36 83.20 -66.20 36.50
CA SER A 36 82.04 -67.04 36.83
C SER A 36 81.19 -67.34 35.58
N GLY A 37 81.54 -68.41 34.85
CA GLY A 37 80.66 -68.96 33.80
C GLY A 37 81.34 -69.29 32.46
N SER A 38 82.39 -70.13 32.45
CA SER A 38 83.02 -70.59 31.20
C SER A 38 82.49 -71.96 30.77
N GLY A 39 81.35 -71.99 30.07
CA GLY A 39 81.02 -73.08 29.18
C GLY A 39 81.63 -72.80 27.81
N ARG A 40 82.51 -73.67 27.29
CA ARG A 40 83.07 -73.56 25.94
C ARG A 40 81.96 -73.69 24.89
N ALA A 41 81.42 -72.57 24.41
CA ALA A 41 80.60 -72.52 23.21
C ALA A 41 81.52 -72.31 21.99
N GLY A 42 81.95 -73.41 21.36
CA GLY A 42 82.79 -73.34 20.16
C GLY A 42 81.95 -73.04 18.92
N ALA A 43 81.96 -71.79 18.44
CA ALA A 43 81.74 -71.38 17.03
C ALA A 43 81.55 -69.85 16.85
N LEU A 44 81.24 -69.09 17.91
CA LEU A 44 80.90 -67.65 17.79
C LEU A 44 82.15 -66.76 17.90
N THR A 45 82.25 -65.74 17.06
CA THR A 45 83.28 -64.69 17.15
C THR A 45 82.67 -63.34 17.50
N SER A 46 83.39 -62.55 18.30
CA SER A 46 83.02 -61.18 18.64
C SER A 46 84.16 -60.20 18.37
N ARG A 47 83.81 -58.94 18.12
CA ARG A 47 84.75 -57.81 18.18
C ARG A 47 84.21 -56.73 19.12
N LEU A 48 85.10 -56.16 19.93
CA LEU A 48 84.78 -54.99 20.74
C LEU A 48 85.01 -53.74 19.89
N CYS A 49 84.05 -52.83 19.88
CA CYS A 49 84.14 -51.55 19.22
C CYS A 49 83.90 -50.43 20.23
N VAL A 50 84.63 -49.34 20.06
CA VAL A 50 84.60 -48.19 20.93
C VAL A 50 84.62 -46.92 20.09
N GLN A 51 83.92 -45.90 20.56
CA GLN A 51 84.09 -44.51 20.13
C GLN A 51 84.16 -43.62 21.39
N ALA A 52 85.09 -42.68 21.41
CA ALA A 52 85.24 -41.70 22.49
C ALA A 52 85.56 -40.31 21.89
N ALA A 53 85.56 -39.26 22.70
CA ALA A 53 85.85 -37.91 22.20
C ALA A 53 87.24 -37.79 21.53
N ALA A 54 88.23 -38.53 22.03
CA ALA A 54 89.59 -38.56 21.51
C ALA A 54 89.87 -39.74 20.56
N LEU A 55 88.90 -40.65 20.37
CA LEU A 55 89.07 -41.90 19.64
C LEU A 55 87.95 -42.05 18.59
N PRO A 56 88.24 -41.99 17.28
CA PRO A 56 87.24 -42.33 16.26
C PRO A 56 86.80 -43.78 16.44
N VAL A 57 85.79 -44.22 15.69
CA VAL A 57 85.31 -45.61 15.76
C VAL A 57 86.48 -46.58 15.57
N ALA A 58 86.80 -47.32 16.62
CA ALA A 58 87.90 -48.27 16.65
C ALA A 58 87.38 -49.63 17.10
N CYS A 59 87.73 -50.69 16.38
CA CYS A 59 87.29 -52.05 16.66
C CYS A 59 88.47 -53.02 16.79
N SER A 60 88.34 -53.99 17.69
CA SER A 60 89.33 -55.06 17.82
C SER A 60 89.26 -56.04 16.65
N ALA A 61 90.32 -56.82 16.46
CA ALA A 61 90.22 -58.05 15.68
C ALA A 61 89.13 -58.97 16.27
N ARG A 62 88.53 -59.82 15.42
CA ARG A 62 87.56 -60.82 15.86
C ARG A 62 88.24 -61.85 16.77
N ARG A 63 87.61 -62.17 17.89
CA ARG A 63 88.11 -63.13 18.88
C ARG A 63 87.01 -64.11 19.27
N PRO A 64 87.35 -65.31 19.76
CA PRO A 64 86.38 -66.19 20.39
C PRO A 64 85.72 -65.48 21.58
N VAL A 65 84.42 -65.72 21.78
CA VAL A 65 83.68 -65.23 22.95
C VAL A 65 84.29 -65.83 24.24
N ALA A 66 84.14 -65.15 25.38
CA ALA A 66 84.69 -65.48 26.71
C ALA A 66 86.17 -65.15 26.95
N VAL A 67 86.74 -64.23 26.17
CA VAL A 67 88.05 -63.63 26.44
C VAL A 67 87.87 -62.18 26.90
N PRO A 68 88.08 -61.86 28.19
CA PRO A 68 88.06 -60.49 28.68
C PRO A 68 89.12 -59.65 27.97
N VAL A 69 88.79 -58.41 27.63
CA VAL A 69 89.68 -57.47 26.94
C VAL A 69 89.73 -56.15 27.69
N ALA A 70 90.89 -55.50 27.71
CA ALA A 70 91.03 -54.14 28.20
C ALA A 70 91.40 -53.23 27.03
N ALA A 71 90.81 -52.04 26.99
CA ALA A 71 91.02 -51.05 25.94
C ALA A 71 91.36 -49.70 26.55
N ASP A 72 92.36 -49.04 25.97
CA ASP A 72 92.63 -47.62 26.14
C ASP A 72 91.68 -46.85 25.21
N VAL A 73 90.87 -45.96 25.79
CA VAL A 73 89.86 -45.20 25.03
C VAL A 73 90.07 -43.70 25.12
N THR A 74 91.00 -43.26 25.96
CA THR A 74 91.43 -41.86 26.09
C THR A 74 92.68 -41.57 25.26
N GLY A 75 93.40 -42.60 24.82
CA GLY A 75 94.61 -42.51 24.01
C GLY A 75 95.88 -42.23 24.82
N ASP A 76 95.86 -42.47 26.13
CA ASP A 76 96.97 -42.19 27.05
C ASP A 76 97.92 -43.39 27.25
N GLY A 77 97.66 -44.51 26.58
CA GLY A 77 98.43 -45.75 26.67
C GLY A 77 98.04 -46.65 27.86
N VAL A 78 97.07 -46.26 28.69
CA VAL A 78 96.60 -46.99 29.86
C VAL A 78 95.19 -47.55 29.58
N PRO A 79 94.89 -48.81 29.96
CA PRO A 79 93.54 -49.33 29.77
C PRO A 79 92.53 -48.59 30.67
N ASP A 80 91.61 -47.86 30.05
CA ASP A 80 90.52 -47.12 30.70
C ASP A 80 89.29 -47.98 30.98
N LEU A 81 89.07 -49.00 30.14
CA LEU A 81 87.90 -49.86 30.17
C LEU A 81 88.31 -51.33 30.08
N ALA A 82 87.59 -52.17 30.79
CA ALA A 82 87.60 -53.62 30.59
C ALA A 82 86.23 -54.07 30.10
N ALA A 83 86.19 -54.95 29.11
CA ALA A 83 84.96 -55.55 28.62
C ALA A 83 85.02 -57.07 28.68
N ASP A 84 83.90 -57.67 29.03
CA ASP A 84 83.72 -59.13 29.06
C ASP A 84 82.51 -59.53 28.21
N LEU A 85 82.68 -60.61 27.48
CA LEU A 85 81.79 -61.07 26.41
C LEU A 85 81.50 -62.53 26.67
N VAL A 86 80.29 -62.86 27.12
CA VAL A 86 79.94 -64.24 27.48
C VAL A 86 78.71 -64.67 26.68
N PRO A 87 78.68 -65.87 26.06
CA PRO A 87 77.45 -66.34 25.44
C PRO A 87 76.39 -66.56 26.54
N ALA A 88 75.20 -66.00 26.36
CA ALA A 88 74.11 -66.18 27.30
C ALA A 88 72.99 -66.99 26.62
N ALA A 89 73.13 -68.31 26.57
CA ALA A 89 72.05 -69.17 26.08
C ALA A 89 71.01 -69.40 27.18
N SER A 90 69.72 -69.27 26.85
CA SER A 90 68.62 -69.69 27.73
C SER A 90 67.73 -70.69 26.97
N PRO A 91 68.18 -71.96 26.85
CA PRO A 91 67.61 -72.93 25.90
C PRO A 91 66.12 -73.23 26.13
N GLY A 92 65.67 -73.19 27.38
CA GLY A 92 64.26 -73.42 27.75
C GLY A 92 63.28 -72.34 27.27
N SER A 93 63.77 -71.26 26.66
CA SER A 93 62.95 -70.11 26.22
C SER A 93 63.02 -69.81 24.71
N GLY A 94 63.76 -70.62 23.92
CA GLY A 94 63.87 -70.42 22.46
C GLY A 94 64.58 -69.13 22.02
N ASN A 95 65.36 -68.51 22.90
CA ASN A 95 66.06 -67.25 22.65
C ASN A 95 67.58 -67.47 22.56
N VAL A 96 68.23 -66.72 21.67
CA VAL A 96 69.70 -66.63 21.61
C VAL A 96 70.12 -65.34 22.30
N GLY A 97 71.01 -65.45 23.28
CA GLY A 97 71.44 -64.32 24.09
C GLY A 97 72.95 -64.14 24.19
N LEU A 98 73.33 -62.91 24.51
CA LEU A 98 74.69 -62.42 24.61
C LEU A 98 74.81 -61.63 25.91
N GLY A 99 75.75 -62.04 26.76
CA GLY A 99 76.19 -61.27 27.91
C GLY A 99 77.30 -60.31 27.48
N PHE A 100 77.15 -59.04 27.83
CA PHE A 100 78.15 -58.00 27.62
C PHE A 100 78.32 -57.18 28.90
N ALA A 101 79.53 -57.11 29.42
CA ALA A 101 79.86 -56.28 30.55
C ALA A 101 80.97 -55.29 30.19
N VAL A 102 80.84 -54.04 30.63
CA VAL A 102 81.83 -52.99 30.50
C VAL A 102 82.10 -52.45 31.89
N ARG A 103 83.36 -52.47 32.30
CA ARG A 103 83.84 -51.93 33.56
C ARG A 103 84.78 -50.78 33.29
N ARG A 104 84.58 -49.68 33.98
CA ARG A 104 85.53 -48.58 34.00
C ARG A 104 86.68 -48.91 34.96
N LEU A 105 87.91 -48.74 34.49
CA LEU A 105 89.13 -48.98 35.27
C LEU A 105 89.63 -47.72 35.99
N SER A 106 89.26 -46.54 35.48
CA SER A 106 89.58 -45.23 36.09
C SER A 106 88.46 -44.71 37.02
N LYS A 107 88.82 -43.84 37.98
CA LYS A 107 87.83 -43.16 38.85
C LYS A 107 87.11 -41.99 38.15
N GLN A 108 87.64 -41.50 37.03
CA GLN A 108 87.08 -40.36 36.27
C GLN A 108 85.99 -40.83 35.29
N SER A 109 84.91 -40.06 35.10
CA SER A 109 83.80 -40.46 34.22
C SER A 109 84.28 -40.65 32.78
N VAL A 110 84.08 -41.84 32.21
CA VAL A 110 84.46 -42.13 30.81
C VAL A 110 83.26 -41.85 29.91
N LYS A 111 83.42 -40.91 28.97
CA LYS A 111 82.46 -40.60 27.91
C LYS A 111 82.81 -41.40 26.66
N ALA A 112 82.26 -42.60 26.56
CA ALA A 112 82.47 -43.48 25.42
C ALA A 112 81.17 -44.20 25.03
N LEU A 113 81.05 -44.49 23.75
CA LEU A 113 80.13 -45.47 23.18
C LEU A 113 80.91 -46.78 23.06
N VAL A 114 80.44 -47.83 23.71
CA VAL A 114 81.13 -49.13 23.78
C VAL A 114 80.14 -50.22 23.42
N TRP A 115 80.43 -50.97 22.36
CA TRP A 115 79.56 -52.04 21.89
C TRP A 115 80.36 -53.23 21.39
N ALA A 116 79.71 -54.38 21.36
CA ALA A 116 80.26 -55.60 20.84
C ALA A 116 79.48 -56.05 19.62
N GLU A 117 80.18 -56.43 18.55
CA GLU A 117 79.58 -57.04 17.38
C GLU A 117 79.87 -58.53 17.34
N TYR A 118 78.82 -59.32 17.09
CA TYR A 118 78.86 -60.77 17.06
C TYR A 118 78.60 -61.27 15.65
N ASP A 119 79.59 -61.95 15.08
CA ASP A 119 79.62 -62.45 13.69
C ASP A 119 79.18 -61.42 12.60
N GLY A 120 79.25 -60.11 12.91
CA GLY A 120 78.76 -59.05 12.04
C GLY A 120 77.23 -59.04 11.85
N LYS A 121 76.47 -59.66 12.77
CA LYS A 121 75.01 -59.80 12.70
C LYS A 121 74.28 -59.07 13.81
N VAL A 122 74.83 -59.10 15.03
CA VAL A 122 74.22 -58.50 16.23
C VAL A 122 75.21 -57.55 16.87
N SER A 123 74.76 -56.37 17.27
CA SER A 123 75.56 -55.37 17.99
C SER A 123 74.86 -54.99 19.29
N VAL A 124 75.52 -55.04 20.43
CA VAL A 124 74.95 -54.66 21.73
C VAL A 124 75.94 -53.85 22.53
N GLY A 125 75.47 -52.87 23.29
CA GLY A 125 76.40 -51.96 23.96
C GLY A 125 75.78 -50.94 24.90
N PHE A 126 76.63 -50.06 25.38
CA PHE A 126 76.32 -48.95 26.26
C PHE A 126 76.87 -47.66 25.66
N ASP A 127 76.05 -46.61 25.65
CA ASP A 127 76.39 -45.30 25.13
C ASP A 127 76.37 -44.27 26.26
N GLY A 128 77.58 -43.91 26.70
CA GLY A 128 77.85 -42.81 27.61
C GLY A 128 78.40 -41.57 26.89
N LEU A 129 78.35 -41.53 25.56
CA LEU A 129 78.94 -40.46 24.74
C LEU A 129 77.89 -39.60 24.04
N HIS A 130 77.06 -40.20 23.18
CA HIS A 130 76.11 -39.47 22.32
C HIS A 130 74.73 -39.35 22.97
N HIS A 131 74.22 -40.46 23.52
CA HIS A 131 72.89 -40.52 24.13
C HIS A 131 72.93 -40.68 25.67
N GLY A 132 74.13 -40.75 26.26
CA GLY A 132 74.37 -40.77 27.71
C GLY A 132 75.31 -39.66 28.16
N ALA A 133 75.49 -39.53 29.48
CA ALA A 133 76.39 -38.54 30.06
C ALA A 133 77.78 -39.12 30.39
N SER A 134 77.83 -40.40 30.75
CA SER A 134 79.05 -41.19 30.98
C SER A 134 78.67 -42.68 31.12
N LEU A 135 79.65 -43.58 31.00
CA LEU A 135 79.51 -44.98 31.41
C LEU A 135 79.45 -45.11 32.94
N SER A 136 78.86 -46.19 33.45
CA SER A 136 78.82 -46.49 34.89
C SER A 136 80.18 -47.02 35.38
N ALA A 137 80.37 -47.25 36.69
CA ALA A 137 81.57 -47.95 37.17
C ALA A 137 81.64 -49.38 36.62
N LEU A 138 80.48 -50.04 36.56
CA LEU A 138 80.27 -51.32 35.90
C LEU A 138 78.89 -51.32 35.24
N ASP A 139 78.80 -51.68 33.97
CA ASP A 139 77.57 -51.95 33.23
C ASP A 139 77.59 -53.41 32.80
N ARG A 140 76.64 -54.23 33.23
CA ARG A 140 76.52 -55.65 32.84
C ARG A 140 75.15 -55.89 32.25
N GLY A 141 75.08 -56.32 31.00
CA GLY A 141 73.85 -56.55 30.26
C GLY A 141 73.75 -57.96 29.69
N THR A 142 72.58 -58.57 29.80
CA THR A 142 72.19 -59.76 29.04
C THR A 142 71.20 -59.35 27.97
N PHE A 143 71.57 -59.55 26.71
CA PHE A 143 70.81 -59.16 25.54
C PHE A 143 70.34 -60.41 24.80
N THR A 144 69.05 -60.63 24.71
CA THR A 144 68.47 -61.79 24.00
C THR A 144 67.63 -61.31 22.82
N VAL A 145 67.78 -61.98 21.69
CA VAL A 145 66.88 -61.82 20.53
C VAL A 145 66.19 -63.17 20.29
N ASP A 146 64.89 -63.13 20.00
CA ASP A 146 64.19 -64.34 19.59
C ASP A 146 64.69 -64.82 18.22
N LEU A 147 64.55 -66.11 17.91
CA LEU A 147 65.03 -66.70 16.66
C LEU A 147 64.37 -66.11 15.39
N ALA A 148 63.23 -65.43 15.55
CA ALA A 148 62.53 -64.76 14.47
C ALA A 148 63.02 -63.31 14.23
N GLY A 149 63.86 -62.77 15.12
CA GLY A 149 64.33 -61.38 15.07
C GLY A 149 63.25 -60.35 15.40
N ARG A 150 62.19 -60.75 16.10
CA ARG A 150 60.99 -59.97 16.38
C ARG A 150 60.97 -59.36 17.77
N THR A 151 61.70 -59.93 18.72
CA THR A 151 61.72 -59.48 20.11
C THR A 151 63.16 -59.33 20.58
N VAL A 152 63.48 -58.19 21.17
CA VAL A 152 64.77 -57.88 21.78
C VAL A 152 64.56 -57.64 23.26
N ARG A 153 65.29 -58.33 24.12
CA ARG A 153 65.27 -58.10 25.56
C ARG A 153 66.68 -57.77 26.05
N ALA A 154 66.80 -56.72 26.83
CA ALA A 154 68.01 -56.34 27.54
C ALA A 154 67.73 -56.39 29.05
N SER A 155 68.58 -57.05 29.83
CA SER A 155 68.56 -57.01 31.29
C SER A 155 69.92 -56.53 31.76
N VAL A 156 69.96 -55.31 32.26
CA VAL A 156 71.17 -54.56 32.60
C VAL A 156 71.22 -54.34 34.11
N THR A 157 72.37 -54.58 34.72
CA THR A 157 72.72 -54.15 36.07
C THR A 157 73.90 -53.20 36.02
N ARG A 158 73.91 -52.20 36.89
CA ARG A 158 74.89 -51.12 36.92
C ARG A 158 75.39 -50.86 38.34
N GLU A 159 76.66 -50.49 38.46
CA GLU A 159 77.29 -50.03 39.70
C GLU A 159 77.68 -48.55 39.53
N ASP A 160 77.32 -47.71 40.48
CA ASP A 160 77.42 -46.23 40.40
C ASP A 160 76.85 -45.66 39.08
N PRO A 161 75.54 -45.87 38.80
CA PRO A 161 74.93 -45.37 37.58
C PRO A 161 74.95 -43.83 37.59
N GLY A 162 75.56 -43.23 36.55
CA GLY A 162 75.67 -41.78 36.39
C GLY A 162 74.34 -41.08 36.05
N PRO A 163 74.36 -39.78 35.74
CA PRO A 163 73.14 -38.99 35.51
C PRO A 163 72.32 -39.44 34.29
N SER A 164 72.94 -40.09 33.28
CA SER A 164 72.21 -40.79 32.23
C SER A 164 73.13 -41.73 31.45
N ILE A 165 72.58 -42.83 30.96
CA ILE A 165 73.26 -43.78 30.07
C ILE A 165 72.23 -44.37 29.10
N ALA A 166 72.67 -44.68 27.88
CA ALA A 166 71.84 -45.39 26.91
C ALA A 166 72.31 -46.83 26.71
N THR A 167 71.36 -47.75 26.61
CA THR A 167 71.59 -49.16 26.28
C THR A 167 71.25 -49.38 24.82
N LEU A 168 72.16 -49.99 24.06
CA LEU A 168 72.04 -50.19 22.62
C LEU A 168 71.92 -51.66 22.26
N ALA A 169 71.08 -51.96 21.27
CA ALA A 169 70.99 -53.26 20.64
C ALA A 169 70.60 -53.11 19.17
N ALA A 170 71.28 -53.80 18.26
CA ALA A 170 71.03 -53.73 16.83
C ALA A 170 71.24 -55.07 16.13
N LEU A 171 70.52 -55.24 15.02
CA LEU A 171 70.73 -56.24 14.00
C LEU A 171 71.39 -55.55 12.81
N THR A 172 72.63 -55.90 12.51
CA THR A 172 73.47 -55.23 11.51
C THR A 172 72.73 -55.07 10.18
N GLY A 173 72.62 -53.83 9.69
CA GLY A 173 71.94 -53.48 8.44
C GLY A 173 70.41 -53.64 8.41
N ARG A 174 69.76 -54.00 9.52
CA ARG A 174 68.31 -54.26 9.59
C ARG A 174 67.55 -53.38 10.57
N ALA A 175 68.03 -53.30 11.82
CA ALA A 175 67.35 -52.61 12.90
C ALA A 175 68.32 -52.16 14.00
N ALA A 176 68.08 -51.04 14.65
CA ALA A 176 68.81 -50.57 15.83
C ALA A 176 67.82 -50.02 16.86
N VAL A 177 68.10 -50.28 18.14
CA VAL A 177 67.34 -49.79 19.29
C VAL A 177 68.30 -49.14 20.28
N SER A 178 67.95 -47.94 20.73
CA SER A 178 68.62 -47.22 21.81
C SER A 178 67.61 -46.95 22.91
N LEU A 179 68.01 -47.16 24.16
CA LEU A 179 67.18 -46.86 25.31
C LEU A 179 67.99 -46.05 26.31
N ARG A 180 67.72 -44.75 26.36
CA ARG A 180 68.28 -43.82 27.32
C ARG A 180 67.45 -43.79 28.59
N GLN A 181 68.13 -43.78 29.73
CA GLN A 181 67.54 -43.63 31.04
C GLN A 181 68.10 -42.41 31.78
N THR A 182 67.27 -41.63 32.48
CA THR A 182 67.68 -40.40 33.20
C THR A 182 66.81 -40.17 34.46
N PRO A 183 67.36 -40.24 35.69
CA PRO A 183 68.70 -40.74 36.02
C PRO A 183 68.85 -42.22 35.66
N ALA A 184 70.08 -42.69 35.41
CA ALA A 184 70.31 -44.12 35.19
C ALA A 184 70.09 -44.90 36.49
N THR A 185 69.53 -46.11 36.40
CA THR A 185 69.24 -46.93 37.59
C THR A 185 70.15 -48.15 37.67
N GLU A 186 70.34 -48.67 38.89
CA GLU A 186 71.16 -49.85 39.18
C GLU A 186 70.69 -51.11 38.45
N SER A 187 69.38 -51.26 38.20
CA SER A 187 68.88 -52.34 37.36
C SER A 187 67.85 -51.83 36.36
N LEU A 188 67.86 -52.43 35.17
CA LEU A 188 66.97 -52.11 34.06
C LEU A 188 66.73 -53.37 33.24
N THR A 189 65.48 -53.79 33.11
CA THR A 189 65.06 -54.81 32.15
C THR A 189 64.11 -54.21 31.14
N VAL A 190 64.42 -54.36 29.86
CA VAL A 190 63.58 -53.95 28.74
C VAL A 190 63.31 -55.15 27.86
N ALA A 191 62.05 -55.37 27.51
CA ALA A 191 61.64 -56.27 26.44
C ALA A 191 60.89 -55.47 25.39
N ALA A 192 61.49 -55.33 24.21
CA ALA A 192 60.94 -54.64 23.06
C ALA A 192 60.49 -55.65 21.99
N SER A 193 59.27 -55.52 21.49
CA SER A 193 58.81 -56.23 20.28
C SER A 193 58.86 -55.28 19.09
N LEU A 194 59.48 -55.73 18.00
CA LEU A 194 59.79 -54.96 16.79
C LEU A 194 58.70 -55.07 15.71
N ASP A 195 57.98 -56.20 15.65
CA ASP A 195 56.91 -56.44 14.67
C ASP A 195 55.59 -55.77 15.07
N SER A 196 55.29 -55.76 16.37
CA SER A 196 54.19 -55.02 16.99
C SER A 196 54.80 -54.15 18.09
N PRO A 197 55.02 -52.84 17.82
CA PRO A 197 55.83 -52.00 18.70
C PRO A 197 55.36 -52.10 20.15
N GLY A 198 56.12 -52.78 20.99
CA GLY A 198 55.74 -53.07 22.38
C GLY A 198 56.96 -52.96 23.26
N LEU A 199 56.81 -52.39 24.43
CA LEU A 199 57.89 -52.10 25.36
C LEU A 199 57.43 -52.47 26.79
N ASP A 200 58.03 -53.48 27.38
CA ASP A 200 57.90 -53.79 28.81
C ASP A 200 59.21 -53.37 29.49
N VAL A 201 59.15 -52.41 30.40
CA VAL A 201 60.31 -51.88 31.11
C VAL A 201 60.13 -52.06 32.61
N THR A 202 61.19 -52.52 33.26
CA THR A 202 61.32 -52.57 34.72
C THR A 202 62.65 -51.93 35.10
N ALA A 203 62.66 -51.03 36.07
CA ALA A 203 63.84 -50.35 36.59
C ALA A 203 63.83 -50.39 38.12
N SER A 204 64.98 -50.34 38.78
CA SER A 204 65.05 -50.31 40.25
C SER A 204 64.46 -49.04 40.87
N GLU A 205 64.51 -47.92 40.16
CA GLU A 205 64.01 -46.62 40.62
C GLU A 205 63.22 -45.88 39.53
N PRO A 206 62.40 -44.87 39.88
CA PRO A 206 61.74 -44.03 38.91
C PRO A 206 62.72 -43.25 38.03
N ALA A 207 62.49 -43.23 36.72
CA ALA A 207 63.36 -42.54 35.76
C ALA A 207 62.57 -42.01 34.56
N ARG A 208 63.14 -41.05 33.83
CA ARG A 208 62.72 -40.77 32.46
C ARG A 208 63.35 -41.80 31.53
N LEU A 209 62.53 -42.39 30.66
CA LEU A 209 62.98 -43.26 29.59
C LEU A 209 62.75 -42.61 28.25
N ASP A 210 63.72 -42.76 27.37
CA ASP A 210 63.68 -42.35 25.98
C ASP A 210 64.15 -43.52 25.12
N ALA A 211 63.20 -44.14 24.42
CA ALA A 211 63.36 -45.35 23.65
C ALA A 211 63.27 -45.03 22.16
N LEU A 212 64.34 -45.30 21.43
CA LEU A 212 64.46 -45.04 20.02
C LEU A 212 64.65 -46.36 19.28
N ALA A 213 63.89 -46.59 18.22
CA ALA A 213 63.98 -47.76 17.37
C ALA A 213 63.97 -47.35 15.89
N VAL A 214 65.00 -47.76 15.15
CA VAL A 214 65.15 -47.55 13.72
C VAL A 214 65.13 -48.91 13.03
N THR A 215 64.25 -49.08 12.05
CA THR A 215 64.19 -50.26 11.18
C THR A 215 64.10 -49.80 9.72
N LYS A 216 64.26 -50.69 8.74
CA LYS A 216 64.28 -50.32 7.30
C LYS A 216 63.08 -49.44 6.90
N GLY A 217 63.34 -48.13 6.77
CA GLY A 217 62.34 -47.11 6.42
C GLY A 217 61.38 -46.69 7.54
N ARG A 218 61.57 -47.11 8.81
CA ARG A 218 60.71 -46.70 9.94
C ARG A 218 61.55 -46.25 11.13
N TYR A 219 61.14 -45.14 11.74
CA TYR A 219 61.71 -44.59 12.96
C TYR A 219 60.60 -44.50 14.01
N THR A 220 60.84 -45.01 15.20
CA THR A 220 59.89 -44.96 16.33
C THR A 220 60.62 -44.44 17.56
N GLU A 221 60.07 -43.43 18.20
CA GLU A 221 60.57 -42.82 19.43
C GLU A 221 59.47 -42.89 20.47
N ALA A 222 59.80 -43.32 21.68
CA ALA A 222 58.88 -43.37 22.81
C ALA A 222 59.51 -42.78 24.06
N VAL A 223 58.89 -41.77 24.63
CA VAL A 223 59.37 -41.08 25.84
C VAL A 223 58.39 -41.31 26.98
N LEU A 224 58.88 -41.80 28.11
CA LEU A 224 58.11 -41.95 29.35
C LEU A 224 58.77 -41.09 30.42
N ASP A 225 58.18 -39.94 30.75
CA ASP A 225 58.70 -39.02 31.76
C ASP A 225 58.17 -39.37 33.16
N ARG A 226 59.07 -39.44 34.14
CA ARG A 226 58.81 -39.92 35.50
C ARG A 226 58.13 -41.29 35.51
N MET A 227 58.67 -42.24 34.74
CA MET A 227 58.21 -43.63 34.77
C MET A 227 58.45 -44.21 36.17
N PRO A 228 57.47 -44.88 36.81
CA PRO A 228 57.69 -45.65 38.03
C PRO A 228 58.57 -46.89 37.74
N THR A 229 58.90 -47.68 38.76
CA THR A 229 59.78 -48.87 38.64
C THR A 229 59.34 -49.92 37.61
N ARG A 230 58.12 -49.86 37.07
CA ARG A 230 57.65 -50.73 35.98
C ARG A 230 56.65 -50.01 35.08
N ALA A 231 56.77 -50.18 33.77
CA ALA A 231 55.76 -49.76 32.80
C ALA A 231 55.68 -50.72 31.62
N ARG A 232 54.47 -50.91 31.10
CA ARG A 232 54.20 -51.67 29.89
C ARG A 232 53.46 -50.80 28.89
N VAL A 233 54.01 -50.67 27.69
CA VAL A 233 53.39 -50.03 26.53
C VAL A 233 53.25 -51.09 25.44
N ARG A 234 52.07 -51.23 24.82
CA ARG A 234 51.88 -52.10 23.65
C ARG A 234 51.17 -51.33 22.56
N LEU A 235 51.66 -51.44 21.33
CA LEU A 235 51.07 -50.88 20.13
C LEU A 235 50.82 -52.01 19.14
N SER A 236 49.55 -52.32 18.92
CA SER A 236 49.17 -53.40 18.01
C SER A 236 47.87 -53.06 17.28
N GLY A 237 47.89 -53.12 15.95
CA GLY A 237 46.66 -53.03 15.14
C GLY A 237 45.81 -51.78 15.37
N GLY A 238 46.43 -50.62 15.61
CA GLY A 238 45.72 -49.37 15.91
C GLY A 238 45.31 -49.21 17.39
N ARG A 239 45.75 -50.11 18.27
CA ARG A 239 45.53 -50.05 19.71
C ARG A 239 46.82 -49.76 20.47
N ILE A 240 46.72 -48.87 21.45
CA ILE A 240 47.70 -48.48 22.45
C ILE A 240 47.21 -49.02 23.78
N ASP A 241 48.00 -49.84 24.47
CA ASP A 241 47.76 -50.25 25.85
C ASP A 241 48.94 -49.83 26.71
N PHE A 242 48.65 -49.08 27.77
CA PHE A 242 49.59 -48.63 28.78
C PHE A 242 49.20 -49.19 30.15
N THR A 243 50.18 -49.66 30.91
CA THR A 243 50.00 -50.10 32.30
C THR A 243 51.23 -49.81 33.14
N ALA A 244 51.04 -49.16 34.29
CA ALA A 244 52.07 -48.84 35.27
C ALA A 244 51.48 -48.88 36.69
N PRO A 245 52.29 -49.12 37.76
CA PRO A 245 51.80 -49.15 39.13
C PRO A 245 51.39 -47.77 39.67
N ALA A 246 51.89 -46.69 39.07
CA ALA A 246 51.57 -45.31 39.41
C ALA A 246 51.37 -44.45 38.13
N PRO A 247 50.66 -43.31 38.21
CA PRO A 247 50.55 -42.37 37.10
C PRO A 247 51.93 -41.85 36.64
N ILE A 248 52.05 -41.51 35.36
CA ILE A 248 53.25 -40.88 34.78
C ILE A 248 52.93 -39.47 34.29
N ALA A 249 53.92 -38.58 34.35
CA ALA A 249 53.69 -37.18 34.01
C ALA A 249 53.43 -36.98 32.51
N ARG A 250 54.19 -37.69 31.66
CA ARG A 250 54.06 -37.62 30.21
C ARG A 250 54.45 -38.94 29.56
N ALA A 251 53.66 -39.39 28.59
CA ALA A 251 54.02 -40.43 27.64
C ALA A 251 53.97 -39.85 26.23
N GLU A 252 54.98 -40.11 25.42
CA GLU A 252 55.01 -39.71 24.02
C GLU A 252 55.43 -40.88 23.15
N LEU A 253 54.85 -40.96 21.97
CA LEU A 253 55.17 -41.93 20.95
C LEU A 253 55.14 -41.25 19.59
N ASN A 254 56.25 -41.26 18.87
CA ASN A 254 56.35 -40.76 17.51
C ASN A 254 56.79 -41.89 16.59
N SER A 255 56.05 -42.14 15.51
CA SER A 255 56.40 -43.11 14.49
C SER A 255 56.41 -42.44 13.11
N HIS A 256 57.51 -42.57 12.41
CA HIS A 256 57.76 -41.98 11.10
C HIS A 256 58.06 -43.12 10.12
N LEU A 257 57.23 -43.26 9.08
CA LEU A 257 57.45 -44.20 7.99
C LEU A 257 57.91 -43.44 6.76
N TYR A 258 59.02 -43.87 6.19
CA TYR A 258 59.57 -43.40 4.93
C TYR A 258 59.33 -44.45 3.85
N ARG A 259 58.88 -44.01 2.67
CA ARG A 259 58.80 -44.83 1.46
C ARG A 259 59.45 -44.05 0.33
N ASP A 260 60.30 -44.73 -0.43
CA ASP A 260 61.04 -44.15 -1.56
C ASP A 260 61.87 -42.92 -1.16
N GLY A 261 62.59 -43.03 -0.04
CA GLY A 261 63.45 -41.95 0.47
C GLY A 261 62.72 -40.74 1.05
N ARG A 262 61.38 -40.76 1.11
CA ARG A 262 60.56 -39.62 1.54
C ARG A 262 59.58 -40.01 2.63
N LEU A 263 59.24 -39.08 3.51
CA LEU A 263 58.26 -39.28 4.57
C LEU A 263 56.88 -39.63 3.96
N ALA A 264 56.40 -40.83 4.28
CA ALA A 264 55.13 -41.37 3.81
C ALA A 264 54.04 -41.24 4.88
N THR A 265 54.38 -41.53 6.14
CA THR A 265 53.42 -41.46 7.26
C THR A 265 54.11 -40.90 8.52
N VAL A 266 53.41 -40.06 9.27
CA VAL A 266 53.76 -39.69 10.66
C VAL A 266 52.58 -40.06 11.54
N ALA A 267 52.85 -40.71 12.66
CA ALA A 267 51.88 -40.92 13.73
C ALA A 267 52.55 -40.56 15.05
N GLY A 268 52.16 -39.43 15.63
CA GLY A 268 52.60 -38.93 16.93
C GLY A 268 51.45 -38.91 17.91
N ALA A 269 51.68 -39.34 19.14
CA ALA A 269 50.75 -39.25 20.25
C ALA A 269 51.49 -38.80 21.52
N GLU A 270 51.01 -37.76 22.17
CA GLU A 270 51.47 -37.29 23.49
C GLU A 270 50.30 -37.41 24.48
N LEU A 271 50.55 -37.95 25.65
CA LEU A 271 49.63 -38.00 26.79
C LEU A 271 50.28 -37.32 27.98
N ARG A 272 49.53 -36.51 28.72
CA ARG A 272 49.94 -35.91 30.00
C ARG A 272 49.08 -36.41 31.14
N ASP A 273 49.69 -36.51 32.31
CA ASP A 273 49.08 -37.06 33.53
C ASP A 273 48.46 -38.45 33.26
N VAL A 274 49.25 -39.36 32.68
CA VAL A 274 48.77 -40.66 32.20
C VAL A 274 48.42 -41.54 33.40
N PRO A 275 47.19 -42.09 33.44
CA PRO A 275 46.73 -42.94 34.54
C PRO A 275 47.44 -44.30 34.58
N ARG A 276 47.26 -45.04 35.69
CA ARG A 276 47.87 -46.37 35.93
C ARG A 276 47.59 -47.37 34.81
N SER A 277 46.39 -47.35 34.23
CA SER A 277 46.12 -48.00 32.96
C SER A 277 45.45 -47.05 31.99
N PHE A 278 45.89 -47.09 30.73
CA PHE A 278 45.31 -46.32 29.64
C PHE A 278 45.30 -47.18 28.37
N THR A 279 44.14 -47.32 27.77
CA THR A 279 43.96 -48.03 26.50
C THR A 279 43.32 -47.08 25.50
N ALA A 280 43.91 -46.91 24.32
CA ALA A 280 43.29 -46.21 23.21
C ALA A 280 43.31 -47.11 21.97
N GLY A 281 42.16 -47.39 21.36
CA GLY A 281 42.02 -48.26 20.21
C GLY A 281 41.33 -47.55 19.06
N TYR A 282 41.89 -47.65 17.86
CA TYR A 282 41.23 -47.29 16.61
C TYR A 282 41.03 -48.55 15.77
N THR A 283 39.78 -48.84 15.43
CA THR A 283 39.41 -49.97 14.56
C THR A 283 38.65 -49.46 13.35
N SER A 284 39.00 -49.96 12.17
CA SER A 284 38.25 -49.75 10.93
C SER A 284 37.80 -51.10 10.38
N ALA A 285 36.51 -51.42 10.51
CA ALA A 285 35.94 -52.70 10.10
C ALA A 285 34.52 -52.52 9.56
N ARG A 286 34.15 -53.29 8.52
CA ARG A 286 32.79 -53.33 7.95
C ARG A 286 32.19 -51.96 7.61
N GLY A 287 33.00 -51.03 7.09
CA GLY A 287 32.56 -49.68 6.73
C GLY A 287 32.39 -48.71 7.91
N GLY A 288 32.66 -49.14 9.15
CA GLY A 288 32.69 -48.28 10.32
C GLY A 288 34.11 -48.01 10.83
N GLN A 289 34.31 -46.86 11.45
CA GLN A 289 35.54 -46.47 12.15
C GLN A 289 35.19 -46.23 13.62
N THR A 290 35.89 -46.86 14.56
CA THR A 290 35.66 -46.69 16.00
C THR A 290 36.96 -46.31 16.70
N LEU A 291 36.92 -45.22 17.45
CA LEU A 291 37.96 -44.82 18.41
C LEU A 291 37.43 -45.06 19.83
N THR A 292 38.12 -45.87 20.63
CA THR A 292 37.85 -46.07 22.06
C THR A 292 39.02 -45.58 22.89
N VAL A 293 38.76 -44.91 24.00
CA VAL A 293 39.74 -44.56 25.02
C VAL A 293 39.20 -45.00 26.37
N GLU A 294 39.99 -45.72 27.14
CA GLU A 294 39.65 -46.22 28.47
C GLU A 294 40.81 -46.00 29.44
N SER A 295 40.52 -45.59 30.67
CA SER A 295 41.52 -45.49 31.74
C SER A 295 41.01 -45.95 33.10
N SER A 296 41.95 -46.31 33.98
CA SER A 296 41.64 -46.66 35.38
C SER A 296 41.09 -45.46 36.17
N ARG A 297 39.96 -45.64 36.87
CA ARG A 297 39.45 -44.67 37.87
C ARG A 297 40.43 -44.58 39.07
N PRO A 298 40.55 -43.42 39.75
CA PRO A 298 39.80 -42.17 39.61
C PRO A 298 40.46 -41.12 38.70
N ALA A 299 41.62 -41.40 38.12
CA ALA A 299 42.45 -40.40 37.44
C ALA A 299 42.01 -40.16 35.98
N ARG A 300 41.63 -38.90 35.68
CA ARG A 300 41.49 -38.39 34.31
C ARG A 300 42.88 -38.18 33.72
N ALA A 301 43.08 -38.53 32.45
CA ALA A 301 44.29 -38.07 31.76
C ALA A 301 44.19 -36.55 31.54
N GLY A 302 45.26 -35.81 31.82
CA GLY A 302 45.25 -34.35 31.78
C GLY A 302 45.04 -33.82 30.37
N SER A 303 45.80 -34.33 29.40
CA SER A 303 45.61 -34.01 27.98
C SER A 303 46.16 -35.08 27.05
N ALA A 304 45.60 -35.18 25.85
CA ALA A 304 46.19 -35.94 24.74
C ALA A 304 46.39 -35.06 23.52
N LYS A 305 47.51 -35.23 22.82
CA LYS A 305 47.75 -34.66 21.50
C LYS A 305 48.02 -35.76 20.51
N VAL A 306 47.46 -35.64 19.31
CA VAL A 306 47.68 -36.56 18.21
C VAL A 306 48.09 -35.76 16.98
N LEU A 307 49.18 -36.20 16.35
CA LEU A 307 49.63 -35.72 15.05
C LEU A 307 49.63 -36.90 14.09
N TYR A 308 48.90 -36.79 13.00
CA TYR A 308 48.92 -37.79 11.95
C TYR A 308 49.17 -37.11 10.60
N TYR A 309 50.05 -37.69 9.81
CA TYR A 309 50.29 -37.33 8.43
C TYR A 309 50.32 -38.60 7.59
N ASP A 310 49.62 -38.62 6.46
CA ASP A 310 49.59 -39.75 5.55
C ASP A 310 49.58 -39.27 4.10
N ARG A 311 50.72 -39.44 3.45
CA ARG A 311 50.92 -39.04 2.06
C ARG A 311 50.10 -39.89 1.09
N PRO A 312 50.15 -41.25 1.13
CA PRO A 312 49.26 -42.10 0.32
C PRO A 312 47.77 -41.79 0.48
N ALA A 313 47.31 -41.45 1.69
CA ALA A 313 45.94 -41.02 1.93
C ALA A 313 45.71 -39.54 1.56
N ALA A 314 46.05 -39.15 0.33
CA ALA A 314 45.81 -37.80 -0.20
C ALA A 314 46.42 -36.68 0.68
N ARG A 315 47.65 -36.89 1.16
CA ARG A 315 48.38 -35.93 2.02
C ARG A 315 47.55 -35.49 3.24
N THR A 316 46.82 -36.43 3.85
CA THR A 316 45.97 -36.15 5.01
C THR A 316 46.84 -35.75 6.21
N VAL A 317 46.56 -34.60 6.82
CA VAL A 317 47.13 -34.11 8.07
C VAL A 317 46.00 -34.05 9.09
N LEU A 318 46.14 -34.70 10.23
CA LEU A 318 45.25 -34.55 11.38
C LEU A 318 46.08 -34.07 12.57
N ARG A 319 45.60 -33.01 13.23
CA ARG A 319 46.10 -32.55 14.53
C ARG A 319 44.92 -32.52 15.47
N ALA A 320 44.98 -33.27 16.56
CA ALA A 320 43.95 -33.26 17.58
C ALA A 320 44.57 -33.01 18.94
N GLU A 321 43.89 -32.25 19.78
CA GLU A 321 44.24 -31.96 21.17
C GLU A 321 42.98 -32.11 22.03
N LEU A 322 43.09 -32.92 23.08
CA LEU A 322 42.06 -33.13 24.07
C LEU A 322 42.60 -32.73 25.44
N SER A 323 41.80 -32.04 26.26
CA SER A 323 42.10 -31.77 27.67
C SER A 323 41.01 -32.33 28.58
N ASP A 324 41.38 -32.66 29.81
CA ASP A 324 40.52 -33.25 30.84
C ASP A 324 39.80 -34.50 30.33
N LEU A 325 40.57 -35.45 29.82
CA LEU A 325 40.06 -36.65 29.18
C LEU A 325 39.25 -37.52 30.16
N PRO A 326 38.00 -37.86 29.82
CA PRO A 326 37.18 -38.76 30.61
C PRO A 326 37.78 -40.17 30.68
N ALA A 327 37.41 -40.92 31.72
CA ALA A 327 37.87 -42.31 31.90
C ALA A 327 37.40 -43.27 30.81
N ARG A 328 36.31 -42.94 30.10
CA ARG A 328 35.87 -43.67 28.90
C ARG A 328 35.43 -42.67 27.85
N VAL A 329 35.92 -42.82 26.62
CA VAL A 329 35.46 -42.11 25.42
C VAL A 329 35.29 -43.14 24.31
N ARG A 330 34.18 -43.07 23.58
CA ARG A 330 33.96 -43.88 22.38
C ARG A 330 33.42 -42.99 21.28
N LEU A 331 34.10 -42.93 20.15
CA LEU A 331 33.68 -42.24 18.93
C LEU A 331 33.50 -43.28 17.83
N VAL A 332 32.34 -43.33 17.19
CA VAL A 332 32.02 -44.25 16.09
C VAL A 332 31.58 -43.43 14.89
N ASN A 333 32.26 -43.59 13.76
CA ASN A 333 31.86 -43.08 12.45
C ASN A 333 31.41 -44.27 11.58
N ASP A 334 30.10 -44.45 11.46
CA ASP A 334 29.47 -45.45 10.60
C ASP A 334 29.22 -44.82 9.22
N LEU A 335 30.08 -45.15 8.25
CA LEU A 335 30.00 -44.56 6.92
C LEU A 335 28.77 -45.06 6.15
N ALA A 336 28.31 -46.29 6.42
CA ALA A 336 27.17 -46.90 5.76
C ALA A 336 25.84 -46.33 6.29
N ALA A 337 25.74 -46.12 7.60
CA ALA A 337 24.60 -45.45 8.22
C ALA A 337 24.66 -43.91 8.12
N HIS A 338 25.73 -43.37 7.54
CA HIS A 338 26.01 -41.93 7.50
C HIS A 338 25.88 -41.28 8.89
N ARG A 339 26.47 -41.90 9.91
CA ARG A 339 26.26 -41.53 11.31
C ARG A 339 27.56 -41.44 12.10
N VAL A 340 27.75 -40.37 12.86
CA VAL A 340 28.87 -40.19 13.78
C VAL A 340 28.35 -40.04 15.20
N THR A 341 28.76 -40.93 16.10
CA THR A 341 28.37 -40.91 17.51
C THR A 341 29.59 -40.78 18.40
N GLN A 342 29.46 -40.03 19.49
CA GLN A 342 30.45 -39.95 20.55
C GLN A 342 29.75 -40.08 21.90
N THR A 343 30.30 -40.93 22.76
CA THR A 343 29.91 -41.05 24.16
C THR A 343 31.13 -40.92 25.05
N SER A 344 30.94 -40.36 26.24
CA SER A 344 32.00 -40.28 27.25
C SER A 344 31.46 -40.40 28.66
N SER A 345 32.29 -40.88 29.59
CA SER A 345 31.91 -41.07 30.99
C SER A 345 31.78 -39.77 31.79
N ALA A 346 32.29 -38.66 31.26
CA ALA A 346 32.24 -37.30 31.81
C ALA A 346 32.47 -36.31 30.66
N ALA A 347 32.19 -35.02 30.85
CA ALA A 347 32.45 -34.01 29.83
C ALA A 347 33.96 -33.86 29.55
N ILE A 348 34.34 -33.87 28.27
CA ILE A 348 35.69 -33.53 27.80
C ILE A 348 35.91 -32.04 28.03
N GLY A 349 37.01 -31.63 28.67
CA GLY A 349 37.30 -30.22 28.95
C GLY A 349 37.41 -29.39 27.67
N ARG A 350 38.34 -29.77 26.79
CA ARG A 350 38.55 -29.18 25.47
C ARG A 350 38.82 -30.26 24.44
N PHE A 351 38.23 -30.13 23.26
CA PHE A 351 38.50 -30.93 22.06
C PHE A 351 38.79 -29.97 20.91
N ALA A 352 40.04 -29.90 20.47
CA ALA A 352 40.46 -29.16 19.30
C ALA A 352 40.96 -30.14 18.24
N ALA A 353 40.43 -30.07 17.02
CA ALA A 353 40.86 -30.94 15.93
C ALA A 353 40.94 -30.15 14.63
N VAL A 354 42.00 -30.39 13.86
CA VAL A 354 42.21 -29.84 12.53
C VAL A 354 42.55 -31.01 11.61
N LEU A 355 41.76 -31.19 10.55
CA LEU A 355 42.00 -32.17 9.50
C LEU A 355 42.17 -31.44 8.19
N GLN A 356 43.24 -31.72 7.44
CA GLN A 356 43.43 -31.26 6.07
C GLN A 356 43.70 -32.47 5.19
N ARG A 357 43.03 -32.57 4.06
CA ARG A 357 43.30 -33.52 2.98
C ARG A 357 43.62 -32.71 1.73
N ASP A 358 44.69 -33.08 1.03
CA ASP A 358 45.21 -32.37 -0.14
C ASP A 358 45.40 -30.86 0.07
N GLY A 359 45.74 -30.44 1.29
CA GLY A 359 45.96 -29.03 1.62
C GLY A 359 44.68 -28.18 1.69
N GLY A 360 43.52 -28.79 1.93
CA GLY A 360 42.25 -28.07 2.08
C GLY A 360 42.29 -26.94 3.10
N ALA A 361 41.60 -25.83 2.79
CA ALA A 361 41.56 -24.63 3.62
C ALA A 361 40.83 -24.84 4.95
N ILE A 362 41.22 -24.11 5.98
CA ILE A 362 40.65 -24.21 7.33
C ILE A 362 40.06 -22.86 7.76
N SER A 363 38.98 -22.88 8.54
CA SER A 363 38.43 -21.70 9.20
C SER A 363 38.29 -21.92 10.71
N THR A 364 38.89 -21.05 11.53
CA THR A 364 38.91 -21.15 13.00
C THR A 364 38.21 -19.96 13.65
N PRO A 365 36.87 -19.85 13.59
CA PRO A 365 36.16 -18.76 14.25
C PRO A 365 36.39 -18.78 15.77
N ARG A 366 36.23 -17.63 16.42
CA ARG A 366 36.33 -17.51 17.89
C ARG A 366 35.22 -18.32 18.56
N GLY A 367 35.53 -18.93 19.71
CA GLY A 367 34.58 -19.74 20.47
C GLY A 367 34.43 -21.17 19.95
N GLY A 368 33.42 -21.89 20.45
CA GLY A 368 33.16 -23.27 20.05
C GLY A 368 32.72 -23.32 18.58
N HIS A 369 33.30 -24.22 17.78
CA HIS A 369 32.99 -24.31 16.36
C HIS A 369 33.22 -25.68 15.75
N VAL A 370 32.57 -25.92 14.61
CA VAL A 370 32.92 -26.97 13.64
C VAL A 370 32.79 -26.37 12.25
N THR A 371 33.89 -26.29 11.51
CA THR A 371 33.94 -25.77 10.14
C THR A 371 34.44 -26.83 9.18
N MET A 372 33.92 -26.84 7.96
CA MET A 372 34.38 -27.68 6.87
C MET A 372 34.47 -26.86 5.57
N ILE A 373 35.59 -26.97 4.86
CA ILE A 373 35.78 -26.38 3.53
C ILE A 373 36.24 -27.49 2.60
N LYS A 374 35.42 -27.84 1.63
CA LYS A 374 35.71 -28.79 0.57
C LYS A 374 35.74 -28.04 -0.76
N ASN A 375 36.83 -28.22 -1.50
CA ASN A 375 37.01 -27.70 -2.85
C ASN A 375 37.60 -28.83 -3.72
N GLY A 376 36.75 -29.44 -4.55
CA GLY A 376 37.10 -30.68 -5.25
C GLY A 376 37.47 -31.80 -4.26
N ASN A 377 38.70 -32.29 -4.38
CA ASN A 377 39.27 -33.33 -3.50
C ASN A 377 39.93 -32.77 -2.23
N ALA A 378 40.23 -31.48 -2.19
CA ALA A 378 40.83 -30.83 -1.02
C ALA A 378 39.76 -30.58 0.05
N VAL A 379 40.01 -31.05 1.28
CA VAL A 379 39.08 -30.93 2.41
C VAL A 379 39.82 -30.39 3.62
N GLY A 380 39.35 -29.30 4.22
CA GLY A 380 39.82 -28.84 5.52
C GLY A 380 38.67 -28.80 6.53
N VAL A 381 38.92 -29.28 7.74
CA VAL A 381 37.97 -29.31 8.85
C VAL A 381 38.66 -28.73 10.07
N SER A 382 37.99 -27.84 10.81
CA SER A 382 38.41 -27.41 12.14
C SER A 382 37.26 -27.57 13.12
N ALA A 383 37.55 -28.16 14.27
CA ALA A 383 36.63 -28.29 15.37
C ALA A 383 37.27 -27.77 16.65
N LEU A 384 36.52 -27.00 17.42
CA LEU A 384 36.84 -26.64 18.80
C LEU A 384 35.56 -26.78 19.63
N LEU A 385 35.52 -27.78 20.49
CA LEU A 385 34.42 -28.06 21.40
C LEU A 385 34.93 -28.05 22.83
N SER A 386 34.08 -27.70 23.78
CA SER A 386 34.43 -27.68 25.20
C SER A 386 33.26 -28.14 26.03
N GLY A 387 33.52 -28.93 27.07
CA GLY A 387 32.47 -29.50 27.91
C GLY A 387 31.60 -30.52 27.19
N LEU A 388 32.10 -31.19 26.14
CA LEU A 388 31.33 -32.15 25.34
C LEU A 388 31.18 -33.47 26.11
N SER A 389 29.94 -33.92 26.38
CA SER A 389 29.68 -35.22 27.00
C SER A 389 29.26 -36.30 25.99
N GLY A 390 28.65 -35.89 24.88
CA GLY A 390 28.25 -36.78 23.81
C GLY A 390 27.74 -36.03 22.58
N PHE A 391 27.74 -36.69 21.42
CA PHE A 391 26.96 -36.26 20.27
C PHE A 391 26.55 -37.45 19.40
N ASP A 392 25.52 -37.27 18.60
CA ASP A 392 25.03 -38.25 17.63
C ASP A 392 24.49 -37.53 16.40
N VAL A 393 25.24 -37.59 15.31
CA VAL A 393 24.97 -36.86 14.08
C VAL A 393 24.78 -37.85 12.93
N THR A 394 23.60 -37.86 12.31
CA THR A 394 23.40 -38.46 10.99
C THR A 394 23.46 -37.39 9.90
N TYR A 395 24.06 -37.72 8.77
CA TYR A 395 24.16 -36.86 7.59
C TYR A 395 23.50 -37.52 6.37
N GLY A 396 23.21 -36.74 5.33
CA GLY A 396 22.53 -37.21 4.12
C GLY A 396 21.14 -36.58 3.91
N GLY A 397 20.18 -37.35 3.40
CA GLY A 397 18.86 -36.86 2.99
C GLY A 397 17.93 -36.43 4.13
N ALA A 398 18.18 -36.86 5.37
CA ALA A 398 17.43 -36.45 6.56
C ALA A 398 18.39 -36.28 7.76
N PRO A 399 19.20 -35.21 7.78
CA PRO A 399 20.23 -35.08 8.80
C PRO A 399 19.64 -34.88 10.20
N HIS A 400 20.19 -35.61 11.17
CA HIS A 400 19.90 -35.51 12.59
C HIS A 400 21.16 -35.10 13.34
N ALA A 401 21.05 -34.23 14.34
CA ALA A 401 22.16 -33.88 15.22
C ALA A 401 21.66 -33.78 16.65
N HIS A 402 22.16 -34.67 17.50
CA HIS A 402 22.03 -34.63 18.95
C HIS A 402 23.37 -34.22 19.56
N LEU A 403 23.35 -33.29 20.50
CA LEU A 403 24.53 -32.78 21.19
C LEU A 403 24.25 -32.69 22.69
N GLU A 404 25.16 -33.23 23.49
CA GLU A 404 25.16 -33.10 24.94
C GLU A 404 26.42 -32.37 25.43
N VAL A 405 26.23 -31.32 26.22
CA VAL A 405 27.32 -30.54 26.82
C VAL A 405 27.12 -30.40 28.33
N GLY A 406 28.20 -30.60 29.10
CA GLY A 406 28.24 -30.46 30.55
C GLY A 406 28.27 -29.02 31.05
N SER A 407 28.58 -28.04 30.20
CA SER A 407 28.53 -26.60 30.52
C SER A 407 27.72 -25.83 29.48
N SER A 408 26.52 -25.39 29.85
CA SER A 408 25.65 -24.58 28.99
C SER A 408 26.11 -23.11 28.94
N GLY A 409 25.62 -22.36 27.95
CA GLY A 409 25.78 -20.89 27.90
C GLY A 409 26.83 -20.35 26.92
N ARG A 410 27.60 -21.21 26.24
CA ARG A 410 28.65 -20.77 25.30
C ARG A 410 28.12 -20.62 23.89
N SER A 411 28.70 -19.73 23.09
CA SER A 411 28.34 -19.61 21.68
C SER A 411 28.94 -20.75 20.85
N PHE A 412 28.21 -21.21 19.83
CA PHE A 412 28.66 -22.24 18.90
C PHE A 412 28.45 -21.83 17.43
N VAL A 413 29.42 -22.13 16.58
CA VAL A 413 29.35 -21.90 15.13
C VAL A 413 29.60 -23.19 14.35
N GLY A 414 28.60 -23.62 13.58
CA GLY A 414 28.75 -24.66 12.56
C GLY A 414 28.82 -24.02 11.18
N ALA A 415 29.82 -24.34 10.35
CA ALA A 415 29.87 -23.82 8.97
C ALA A 415 30.41 -24.84 7.98
N ALA A 416 29.88 -24.86 6.76
CA ALA A 416 30.35 -25.74 5.71
C ALA A 416 30.36 -25.01 4.35
N SER A 417 31.45 -25.20 3.59
CA SER A 417 31.54 -24.93 2.15
C SER A 417 31.81 -26.26 1.47
N ILE A 418 30.86 -26.82 0.71
CA ILE A 418 30.93 -28.22 0.25
C ILE A 418 31.61 -28.36 -1.13
N ASP A 419 31.56 -27.32 -1.96
CA ASP A 419 32.08 -27.32 -3.33
C ASP A 419 32.32 -25.88 -3.87
N GLY A 420 32.43 -24.90 -2.98
CA GLY A 420 32.48 -23.47 -3.33
C GLY A 420 31.16 -22.90 -3.86
N THR A 421 30.13 -23.73 -4.08
CA THR A 421 28.80 -23.33 -4.52
C THR A 421 27.81 -23.35 -3.33
N HIS A 422 27.88 -24.39 -2.51
CA HIS A 422 26.98 -24.61 -1.39
C HIS A 422 27.63 -24.20 -0.07
N LEU A 423 27.12 -23.10 0.50
CA LEU A 423 27.55 -22.55 1.78
C LEU A 423 26.44 -22.76 2.81
N ALA A 424 26.80 -23.27 4.00
CA ALA A 424 25.90 -23.42 5.12
C ALA A 424 26.54 -22.83 6.38
N ARG A 425 25.74 -22.18 7.22
CA ARG A 425 26.18 -21.58 8.48
C ARG A 425 25.09 -21.69 9.54
N LEU A 426 25.47 -22.09 10.73
CA LEU A 426 24.65 -22.19 11.94
C LEU A 426 25.36 -21.44 13.06
N GLU A 427 24.64 -20.57 13.75
CA GLU A 427 25.13 -19.85 14.92
C GLU A 427 24.14 -19.99 16.09
N ILE A 428 24.67 -20.38 17.24
CA ILE A 428 23.94 -20.47 18.50
C ILE A 428 24.61 -19.50 19.47
N SER A 429 23.85 -18.56 20.03
CA SER A 429 24.39 -17.59 21.00
C SER A 429 24.82 -18.23 22.32
N ASN A 430 24.05 -19.21 22.79
CA ASN A 430 24.23 -19.88 24.06
C ASN A 430 23.74 -21.33 23.94
N THR A 431 24.65 -22.31 23.93
CA THR A 431 24.32 -23.73 23.79
C THR A 431 23.63 -24.23 25.07
N PRO A 432 22.44 -24.84 24.98
CA PRO A 432 21.81 -25.53 26.10
C PRO A 432 22.50 -26.88 26.36
N ALA A 433 22.23 -27.51 27.50
CA ALA A 433 22.88 -28.76 27.90
C ALA A 433 22.60 -29.94 26.93
N ARG A 434 21.43 -29.95 26.30
CA ARG A 434 21.09 -30.88 25.21
C ARG A 434 20.46 -30.12 24.04
N VAL A 435 20.85 -30.46 22.81
CA VAL A 435 20.27 -29.97 21.55
C VAL A 435 20.00 -31.15 20.64
N ASP A 436 18.80 -31.22 20.09
CA ASP A 436 18.42 -32.13 19.00
C ASP A 436 17.93 -31.32 17.81
N LEU A 437 18.45 -31.57 16.63
CA LEU A 437 17.98 -31.01 15.37
C LEU A 437 17.78 -32.14 14.38
N THR A 438 16.56 -32.31 13.89
CA THR A 438 16.23 -33.20 12.79
C THR A 438 15.73 -32.35 11.63
N LEU A 439 16.40 -32.42 10.49
CA LEU A 439 15.92 -31.86 9.24
C LEU A 439 15.57 -33.02 8.32
N ASP A 440 14.37 -32.97 7.75
CA ASP A 440 13.91 -33.91 6.74
C ASP A 440 13.38 -33.07 5.57
N PRO A 441 14.26 -32.62 4.66
CA PRO A 441 13.89 -31.84 3.49
C PRO A 441 12.87 -32.55 2.60
N THR A 442 12.97 -33.88 2.47
CA THR A 442 12.05 -34.71 1.66
C THR A 442 10.65 -34.72 2.26
N ALA A 443 10.51 -34.93 3.58
CA ALA A 443 9.25 -34.78 4.30
C ALA A 443 8.89 -33.31 4.62
N ARG A 444 9.73 -32.35 4.17
CA ARG A 444 9.57 -30.90 4.36
C ARG A 444 9.34 -30.52 5.83
N LYS A 445 10.17 -31.07 6.71
CA LYS A 445 10.01 -31.00 8.16
C LYS A 445 11.33 -30.63 8.82
N ALA A 446 11.27 -29.74 9.80
CA ALA A 446 12.36 -29.44 10.72
C ALA A 446 11.86 -29.60 12.16
N VAL A 447 12.60 -30.32 12.99
CA VAL A 447 12.33 -30.46 14.43
C VAL A 447 13.58 -30.06 15.16
N TYR A 448 13.43 -29.07 16.03
CA TYR A 448 14.44 -28.62 16.95
C TYR A 448 13.96 -28.92 18.37
N GLN A 449 14.81 -29.50 19.21
CA GLN A 449 14.59 -29.66 20.64
C GLN A 449 15.83 -29.20 21.41
N ALA A 450 15.64 -28.64 22.59
CA ALA A 450 16.71 -28.31 23.51
C ALA A 450 16.27 -28.42 24.96
N SER A 451 17.22 -28.63 25.86
CA SER A 451 16.95 -28.66 27.29
C SER A 451 16.87 -27.27 27.95
N GLY A 452 16.94 -26.18 27.18
CA GLY A 452 17.02 -24.81 27.69
C GLY A 452 16.74 -23.76 26.62
N THR A 453 16.71 -22.48 27.02
CA THR A 453 16.41 -21.37 26.11
C THR A 453 17.64 -20.96 25.31
N ILE A 454 17.52 -20.88 23.97
CA ILE A 454 18.52 -20.20 23.12
C ILE A 454 18.05 -18.77 22.85
N ASP A 455 18.89 -17.80 23.17
CA ASP A 455 18.60 -16.38 22.94
C ASP A 455 18.51 -16.04 21.45
N ARG A 456 19.46 -16.54 20.64
CA ARG A 456 19.53 -16.38 19.19
C ARG A 456 20.05 -17.65 18.51
N LEU A 457 19.25 -18.16 17.57
CA LEU A 457 19.61 -19.21 16.63
C LEU A 457 19.59 -18.61 15.22
N ARG A 458 20.72 -18.58 14.52
CA ARG A 458 20.78 -18.18 13.10
C ARG A 458 21.17 -19.36 12.24
N ALA A 459 20.43 -19.60 11.17
CA ALA A 459 20.74 -20.61 10.16
C ALA A 459 20.72 -19.94 8.79
N ALA A 460 21.81 -20.06 8.04
CA ALA A 460 21.93 -19.53 6.70
C ALA A 460 22.43 -20.62 5.73
N TYR A 461 21.92 -20.57 4.51
CA TYR A 461 22.32 -21.42 3.40
C TYR A 461 22.38 -20.57 2.13
N ALA A 462 23.38 -20.78 1.29
CA ALA A 462 23.44 -20.15 -0.02
C ALA A 462 23.95 -21.16 -1.05
N ASN A 463 23.23 -21.30 -2.14
CA ASN A 463 23.81 -21.73 -3.41
C ASN A 463 24.23 -20.48 -4.18
N VAL A 464 25.53 -20.22 -4.26
CA VAL A 464 26.06 -18.97 -4.84
C VAL A 464 25.97 -18.91 -6.37
N ARG A 465 25.59 -20.00 -7.05
CA ARG A 465 25.43 -20.02 -8.52
C ARG A 465 24.00 -19.77 -8.96
N SER A 466 23.03 -20.46 -8.37
CA SER A 466 21.65 -20.48 -8.84
C SER A 466 20.62 -20.07 -7.78
N GLY A 467 21.06 -19.77 -6.55
CA GLY A 467 20.17 -19.80 -5.41
C GLY A 467 19.59 -21.21 -5.18
N PRO A 468 18.78 -21.40 -4.13
CA PRO A 468 18.27 -20.37 -3.22
C PRO A 468 19.31 -19.90 -2.21
N THR A 469 19.16 -18.65 -1.76
CA THR A 469 19.79 -18.14 -0.53
C THR A 469 18.73 -18.04 0.55
N PHE A 470 19.07 -18.48 1.75
CA PHE A 470 18.23 -18.47 2.94
C PHE A 470 19.04 -17.94 4.12
N ASP A 471 18.47 -17.03 4.90
CA ASP A 471 19.03 -16.57 6.18
C ASP A 471 17.90 -16.37 7.19
N GLY A 472 17.79 -17.32 8.12
CA GLY A 472 16.79 -17.31 9.19
C GLY A 472 17.42 -17.05 10.55
N THR A 473 16.83 -16.13 11.31
CA THR A 473 17.16 -15.88 12.71
C THR A 473 15.92 -16.05 13.58
N ILE A 474 16.02 -16.89 14.61
CA ILE A 474 14.97 -17.10 15.61
C ILE A 474 15.50 -16.63 16.98
N ARG A 475 14.67 -15.91 17.73
CA ARG A 475 15.01 -15.41 19.07
C ARG A 475 14.12 -16.03 20.15
N GLY A 476 14.74 -16.44 21.26
CA GLY A 476 14.03 -17.02 22.42
C GLY A 476 13.45 -18.41 22.16
N VAL A 477 14.24 -19.29 21.54
CA VAL A 477 13.83 -20.67 21.25
C VAL A 477 13.77 -21.48 22.55
N ARG A 478 12.60 -22.06 22.88
CA ARG A 478 12.37 -22.88 24.09
C ARG A 478 12.01 -24.33 23.72
N ASP A 479 12.44 -25.26 24.57
CA ASP A 479 12.25 -26.71 24.50
C ASP A 479 12.15 -27.26 23.07
N ARG A 480 10.95 -27.43 22.53
CA ARG A 480 10.72 -27.96 21.18
C ARG A 480 10.16 -26.90 20.22
N VAL A 481 10.74 -26.80 19.02
CA VAL A 481 10.20 -26.09 17.85
C VAL A 481 10.09 -27.07 16.68
N ARG A 482 8.91 -27.21 16.10
CA ARG A 482 8.64 -28.03 14.93
C ARG A 482 8.11 -27.14 13.83
N THR A 483 8.75 -27.18 12.66
CA THR A 483 8.29 -26.51 11.46
C THR A 483 8.02 -27.56 10.39
N THR A 484 6.90 -27.45 9.67
CA THR A 484 6.63 -28.24 8.47
C THR A 484 6.16 -27.32 7.37
N TRP A 485 6.58 -27.56 6.13
CA TRP A 485 6.20 -26.73 5.00
C TRP A 485 5.72 -27.56 3.81
N ALA A 486 4.94 -26.94 2.94
CA ALA A 486 4.67 -27.41 1.60
C ALA A 486 4.81 -26.22 0.67
N LEU A 487 5.49 -26.38 -0.46
CA LEU A 487 5.66 -25.33 -1.46
C LEU A 487 5.03 -25.79 -2.77
N GLY A 488 4.44 -24.87 -3.52
CA GLY A 488 3.72 -25.10 -4.77
C GLY A 488 2.54 -24.14 -4.92
N ALA A 489 1.60 -24.46 -5.83
CA ALA A 489 0.36 -23.68 -6.02
C ALA A 489 -0.39 -23.48 -4.69
N ARG A 490 -0.42 -24.52 -3.86
CA ARG A 490 -0.82 -24.47 -2.45
C ARG A 490 0.39 -24.58 -1.54
N SER A 491 0.89 -23.43 -1.10
CA SER A 491 1.99 -23.33 -0.15
C SER A 491 1.45 -23.28 1.29
N SER A 492 2.09 -23.99 2.21
CA SER A 492 1.76 -23.93 3.63
C SER A 492 3.01 -23.94 4.50
N VAL A 493 2.98 -23.24 5.62
CA VAL A 493 4.00 -23.27 6.67
C VAL A 493 3.29 -23.43 7.99
N ARG A 494 3.65 -24.47 8.74
CA ARG A 494 3.19 -24.72 10.11
C ARG A 494 4.38 -24.63 11.04
N LEU A 495 4.25 -23.82 12.07
CA LEU A 495 5.17 -23.69 13.18
C LEU A 495 4.46 -24.13 14.46
N ALA A 496 5.10 -24.99 15.23
CA ALA A 496 4.67 -25.39 16.55
C ALA A 496 5.84 -25.25 17.53
N THR A 497 5.63 -24.62 18.67
CA THR A 497 6.64 -24.44 19.71
C THR A 497 6.04 -24.63 21.11
N SER A 498 6.87 -25.05 22.05
CA SER A 498 6.51 -25.21 23.47
C SER A 498 6.17 -23.88 24.18
N GLY A 499 6.72 -22.76 23.70
CA GLY A 499 6.64 -21.46 24.37
C GLY A 499 6.58 -20.28 23.39
N ARG A 500 6.57 -19.05 23.92
CA ARG A 500 6.54 -17.83 23.10
C ARG A 500 7.92 -17.55 22.50
N LEU A 501 8.00 -17.41 21.18
CA LEU A 501 9.17 -16.88 20.49
C LEU A 501 9.22 -15.36 20.66
N ARG A 502 10.42 -14.83 20.90
CA ARG A 502 10.63 -13.37 20.98
C ARG A 502 10.52 -12.73 19.60
N GLY A 503 11.12 -13.36 18.59
CA GLY A 503 11.07 -12.89 17.21
C GLY A 503 11.58 -13.91 16.20
N LEU A 504 11.15 -13.74 14.97
CA LEU A 504 11.54 -14.51 13.79
C LEU A 504 11.91 -13.52 12.70
N ARG A 505 13.06 -13.71 12.05
CA ARG A 505 13.46 -13.01 10.84
C ARG A 505 13.85 -14.06 9.80
N LEU A 506 13.29 -13.99 8.61
CA LEU A 506 13.56 -14.90 7.51
C LEU A 506 13.83 -14.08 6.26
N TYR A 507 15.00 -14.27 5.66
CA TYR A 507 15.31 -13.80 4.32
C TYR A 507 15.44 -15.00 3.39
N ALA A 508 14.78 -14.94 2.24
CA ALA A 508 14.91 -15.92 1.18
C ALA A 508 15.05 -15.22 -0.17
N ARG A 509 15.96 -15.70 -1.01
CA ARG A 509 16.19 -15.19 -2.37
C ARG A 509 16.32 -16.34 -3.36
N ARG A 510 15.74 -16.18 -4.53
CA ARG A 510 15.92 -17.04 -5.70
C ARG A 510 16.00 -16.14 -6.93
N ASP A 511 17.08 -16.22 -7.69
CA ASP A 511 17.33 -15.34 -8.85
C ASP A 511 17.28 -13.84 -8.43
N GLU A 512 16.44 -13.01 -9.06
CA GLU A 512 16.19 -11.62 -8.66
C GLU A 512 15.06 -11.46 -7.63
N ASP A 513 14.30 -12.52 -7.37
CA ASP A 513 13.20 -12.50 -6.42
C ASP A 513 13.71 -12.67 -4.99
N ASP A 514 13.23 -11.83 -4.08
CA ASP A 514 13.53 -11.99 -2.66
C ASP A 514 12.36 -11.65 -1.74
N VAL A 515 12.41 -12.22 -0.54
CA VAL A 515 11.42 -12.01 0.50
C VAL A 515 12.13 -11.91 1.85
N LEU A 516 11.84 -10.85 2.58
CA LEU A 516 12.19 -10.66 3.98
C LEU A 516 10.91 -10.66 4.82
N VAL A 517 10.82 -11.54 5.80
CA VAL A 517 9.71 -11.60 6.76
C VAL A 517 10.25 -11.44 8.17
N GLU A 518 9.61 -10.58 8.96
CA GLU A 518 9.84 -10.42 10.39
C GLU A 518 8.52 -10.63 11.14
N ALA A 519 8.54 -11.44 12.20
CA ALA A 519 7.37 -11.70 13.02
C ALA A 519 7.71 -11.65 14.51
N GLU A 520 6.86 -11.01 15.31
CA GLU A 520 7.05 -10.83 16.75
C GLU A 520 5.92 -11.41 17.57
N GLY A 521 6.27 -12.13 18.63
CA GLY A 521 5.30 -12.63 19.61
C GLY A 521 4.50 -13.85 19.14
N VAL A 522 5.05 -14.67 18.23
CA VAL A 522 4.47 -15.98 17.89
C VAL A 522 4.47 -16.88 19.13
N ARG A 523 3.30 -17.39 19.51
CA ARG A 523 3.14 -18.30 20.66
C ARG A 523 3.31 -19.75 20.23
N ARG A 524 2.48 -20.69 20.72
CA ARG A 524 2.69 -22.13 20.60
C ARG A 524 2.47 -22.67 19.20
N ARG A 525 1.60 -22.06 18.39
CA ARG A 525 1.31 -22.56 17.04
C ARG A 525 1.00 -21.40 16.10
N ALA A 526 1.53 -21.47 14.89
CA ALA A 526 1.14 -20.61 13.78
C ALA A 526 1.13 -21.43 12.49
N GLU A 527 0.17 -21.17 11.63
CA GLU A 527 -0.02 -21.83 10.35
C GLU A 527 -0.46 -20.78 9.33
N LEU A 528 0.28 -20.69 8.23
CA LEU A 528 -0.06 -19.89 7.07
C LEU A 528 -0.26 -20.85 5.89
N VAL A 529 -1.40 -20.75 5.20
CA VAL A 529 -1.70 -21.49 3.98
C VAL A 529 -2.03 -20.48 2.89
N ALA A 530 -1.22 -20.43 1.85
CA ALA A 530 -1.42 -19.62 0.66
C ALA A 530 -1.72 -20.56 -0.51
N ASP A 531 -2.95 -20.52 -1.02
CA ASP A 531 -3.34 -21.20 -2.24
C ASP A 531 -3.45 -20.18 -3.36
N THR A 532 -2.40 -20.07 -4.16
CA THR A 532 -2.34 -19.10 -5.26
C THR A 532 -3.22 -19.50 -6.45
N GLY A 533 -3.51 -20.79 -6.62
CA GLY A 533 -4.42 -21.29 -7.66
C GLY A 533 -5.89 -20.99 -7.32
N ASP A 534 -6.28 -21.24 -6.07
CA ASP A 534 -7.61 -20.91 -5.57
C ASP A 534 -7.74 -19.43 -5.13
N GLY A 535 -6.63 -18.68 -5.16
CA GLY A 535 -6.55 -17.30 -4.70
C GLY A 535 -6.96 -17.14 -3.23
N THR A 536 -6.47 -17.98 -2.33
CA THR A 536 -6.81 -17.93 -0.89
C THR A 536 -5.58 -17.80 0.00
N LEU A 537 -5.74 -17.12 1.13
CA LEU A 537 -4.75 -17.04 2.21
C LEU A 537 -5.46 -17.33 3.52
N ARG A 538 -4.95 -18.26 4.31
CA ARG A 538 -5.48 -18.59 5.63
C ARG A 538 -4.38 -18.51 6.66
N TRP A 539 -4.66 -17.85 7.77
CA TRP A 539 -3.78 -17.75 8.91
C TRP A 539 -4.48 -18.34 10.13
N THR A 540 -3.76 -19.17 10.87
CA THR A 540 -4.23 -19.77 12.11
C THR A 540 -3.10 -19.85 13.12
N ALA A 541 -3.25 -19.20 14.25
CA ALA A 541 -2.36 -19.23 15.39
C ALA A 541 -3.15 -19.53 16.68
N ASP A 542 -2.45 -19.90 17.74
CA ASP A 542 -3.04 -20.14 19.07
C ASP A 542 -3.44 -18.84 19.79
N ALA A 543 -2.81 -17.72 19.44
CA ALA A 543 -3.11 -16.40 19.95
C ALA A 543 -2.77 -15.31 18.92
N PRO A 544 -3.24 -14.06 19.10
CA PRO A 544 -2.84 -12.95 18.26
C PRO A 544 -1.32 -12.74 18.24
N VAL A 545 -0.77 -12.44 17.07
CA VAL A 545 0.66 -12.12 16.86
C VAL A 545 0.85 -10.61 16.91
N ALA A 546 1.90 -10.15 17.58
CA ALA A 546 2.07 -8.74 17.90
C ALA A 546 2.34 -7.89 16.66
N LYS A 547 3.24 -8.37 15.80
CA LYS A 547 3.66 -7.70 14.56
C LYS A 547 4.09 -8.72 13.52
N VAL A 548 3.74 -8.48 12.26
CA VAL A 548 4.30 -9.16 11.09
C VAL A 548 4.68 -8.07 10.08
N SER A 549 5.92 -8.05 9.66
CA SER A 549 6.42 -7.20 8.59
C SER A 549 6.96 -8.08 7.46
N ALA A 550 6.65 -7.72 6.22
CA ALA A 550 7.15 -8.44 5.05
C ALA A 550 7.56 -7.45 3.96
N LEU A 551 8.67 -7.75 3.30
CA LEU A 551 9.12 -7.09 2.08
C LEU A 551 9.31 -8.20 1.05
N ALA A 552 8.77 -8.01 -0.14
CA ALA A 552 8.94 -8.94 -1.24
C ALA A 552 9.29 -8.18 -2.52
N ARG A 553 10.21 -8.72 -3.29
CA ARG A 553 10.55 -8.30 -4.65
C ARG A 553 10.36 -9.48 -5.58
N ALA A 554 9.66 -9.29 -6.68
CA ALA A 554 9.47 -10.32 -7.69
C ALA A 554 9.52 -9.73 -9.10
N GLU A 555 10.10 -10.44 -10.06
CA GLU A 555 10.06 -10.05 -11.46
C GLU A 555 8.74 -10.49 -12.12
N ALA A 556 8.02 -9.53 -12.73
CA ALA A 556 6.83 -9.81 -13.51
C ALA A 556 6.75 -8.85 -14.70
N GLY A 557 6.58 -9.40 -15.90
CA GLY A 557 6.50 -8.60 -17.13
C GLY A 557 7.75 -7.75 -17.42
N GLY A 558 8.95 -8.25 -17.08
CA GLY A 558 10.22 -7.55 -17.26
C GLY A 558 10.49 -6.40 -16.26
N ARG A 559 9.71 -6.31 -15.18
CA ARG A 559 9.83 -5.28 -14.14
C ARG A 559 9.84 -5.90 -12.75
N HIS A 560 10.50 -5.24 -11.81
CA HIS A 560 10.47 -5.65 -10.40
C HIS A 560 9.24 -5.07 -9.71
N LEU A 561 8.32 -5.95 -9.31
CA LEU A 561 7.27 -5.64 -8.36
C LEU A 561 7.85 -5.68 -6.95
N ARG A 562 7.53 -4.68 -6.14
CA ARG A 562 7.93 -4.57 -4.73
C ARG A 562 6.68 -4.45 -3.88
N ALA A 563 6.54 -5.31 -2.91
CA ALA A 563 5.47 -5.27 -1.93
C ALA A 563 6.04 -5.11 -0.52
N ALA A 564 5.45 -4.22 0.26
CA ALA A 564 5.74 -4.03 1.66
C ALA A 564 4.45 -4.22 2.47
N ALA A 565 4.55 -4.94 3.58
CA ALA A 565 3.47 -5.11 4.54
C ALA A 565 4.01 -4.85 5.94
N ASP A 566 3.32 -4.01 6.71
CA ASP A 566 3.51 -3.87 8.15
C ASP A 566 2.15 -4.00 8.85
N VAL A 567 1.97 -5.12 9.53
CA VAL A 567 0.71 -5.51 10.17
C VAL A 567 0.92 -5.67 11.66
N THR A 568 0.20 -4.90 12.47
CA THR A 568 0.24 -5.00 13.94
C THR A 568 -1.05 -5.60 14.50
N GLY A 569 -0.93 -6.34 15.60
CA GLY A 569 -2.05 -7.01 16.25
C GLY A 569 -2.77 -7.97 15.29
N VAL A 570 -2.03 -8.87 14.65
CA VAL A 570 -2.57 -9.88 13.73
C VAL A 570 -3.46 -10.83 14.53
N PRO A 571 -4.74 -11.01 14.15
CA PRO A 571 -5.63 -11.91 14.86
C PRO A 571 -5.12 -13.37 14.80
N ALA A 572 -5.48 -14.17 15.81
CA ALA A 572 -5.18 -15.59 15.83
C ALA A 572 -5.74 -16.33 14.60
N ARG A 573 -6.85 -15.88 14.02
CA ARG A 573 -7.39 -16.46 12.79
C ARG A 573 -7.78 -15.36 11.82
N PHE A 574 -7.35 -15.47 10.57
CA PHE A 574 -7.92 -14.70 9.46
C PHE A 574 -7.93 -15.53 8.18
N ASP A 575 -8.81 -15.15 7.26
CA ASP A 575 -8.73 -15.60 5.88
C ASP A 575 -8.80 -14.41 4.91
N ALA A 576 -8.22 -14.61 3.73
CA ALA A 576 -8.41 -13.76 2.58
C ALA A 576 -8.65 -14.60 1.34
N THR A 577 -9.42 -14.09 0.39
CA THR A 577 -9.61 -14.69 -0.93
C THR A 577 -9.59 -13.61 -1.99
N TRP A 578 -9.01 -13.87 -3.15
CA TRP A 578 -8.94 -12.97 -4.29
C TRP A 578 -9.11 -13.73 -5.60
N ASN A 579 -9.79 -13.13 -6.57
CA ASN A 579 -9.78 -13.55 -7.97
C ASN A 579 -9.94 -12.31 -8.86
N ALA A 580 -10.10 -12.49 -10.18
CA ALA A 580 -10.13 -11.39 -11.16
C ALA A 580 -11.23 -10.32 -10.93
N GLY A 581 -12.18 -10.52 -10.01
CA GLY A 581 -13.20 -9.52 -9.69
C GLY A 581 -13.63 -9.45 -8.22
N THR A 582 -13.19 -10.38 -7.37
CA THR A 582 -13.58 -10.41 -5.95
C THR A 582 -12.35 -10.36 -5.07
N TYR A 583 -12.46 -9.65 -3.95
CA TYR A 583 -11.50 -9.66 -2.86
C TYR A 583 -12.26 -9.80 -1.55
N ARG A 584 -11.74 -10.60 -0.62
CA ARG A 584 -12.30 -10.73 0.71
C ARG A 584 -11.18 -10.90 1.72
N PHE A 585 -11.31 -10.28 2.87
CA PHE A 585 -10.50 -10.46 4.06
C PHE A 585 -11.43 -10.53 5.28
N ARG A 586 -11.18 -11.47 6.20
CA ARG A 586 -11.90 -11.59 7.48
C ARG A 586 -10.95 -11.88 8.62
N GLY A 587 -10.93 -11.01 9.64
CA GLY A 587 -10.32 -11.25 10.94
C GLY A 587 -11.20 -12.14 11.82
N LEU A 588 -11.15 -13.46 11.59
CA LEU A 588 -12.05 -14.45 12.21
C LEU A 588 -11.96 -14.52 13.75
N SER A 589 -10.83 -14.15 14.36
CA SER A 589 -10.68 -14.13 15.82
C SER A 589 -10.59 -12.71 16.40
N GLY A 590 -10.93 -11.68 15.63
CA GLY A 590 -10.81 -10.28 16.02
C GLY A 590 -10.19 -9.39 14.93
N PRO A 591 -10.20 -8.06 15.13
CA PRO A 591 -9.67 -7.12 14.16
C PRO A 591 -8.14 -7.12 14.15
N VAL A 592 -7.56 -6.84 12.98
CA VAL A 592 -6.17 -6.40 12.84
C VAL A 592 -6.04 -5.00 13.42
N ARG A 593 -5.10 -4.77 14.35
CA ARG A 593 -4.93 -3.43 14.97
C ARG A 593 -4.56 -2.37 13.93
N SER A 594 -3.58 -2.66 13.08
CA SER A 594 -3.28 -1.85 11.89
C SER A 594 -2.69 -2.71 10.79
N ALA A 595 -3.06 -2.43 9.55
CA ALA A 595 -2.46 -3.00 8.35
C ALA A 595 -2.02 -1.84 7.44
N ALA A 596 -0.72 -1.74 7.21
CA ALA A 596 -0.11 -0.89 6.20
C ALA A 596 0.44 -1.80 5.09
N LEU A 597 -0.08 -1.66 3.88
CA LEU A 597 0.38 -2.40 2.71
C LEU A 597 0.78 -1.39 1.65
N ALA A 598 1.88 -1.65 0.94
CA ALA A 598 2.32 -0.86 -0.19
C ALA A 598 2.81 -1.79 -1.30
N PHE A 599 2.60 -1.39 -2.54
CA PHE A 599 2.97 -2.10 -3.74
C PHE A 599 3.46 -1.08 -4.77
N THR A 600 4.60 -1.35 -5.40
CA THR A 600 5.11 -0.51 -6.49
C THR A 600 5.88 -1.34 -7.51
N ASN A 601 6.00 -0.87 -8.75
CA ASN A 601 6.85 -1.48 -9.78
C ASN A 601 7.93 -0.54 -10.34
N HIS A 602 8.21 0.55 -9.64
CA HIS A 602 9.27 1.51 -9.97
C HIS A 602 9.96 2.08 -8.71
N ASP A 603 11.00 2.88 -8.90
CA ASP A 603 11.70 3.57 -7.82
C ASP A 603 11.04 4.90 -7.47
N GLY A 604 11.26 5.38 -6.24
CA GLY A 604 10.79 6.71 -5.80
C GLY A 604 9.34 6.79 -5.33
N ALA A 605 8.60 5.68 -5.34
CA ALA A 605 7.25 5.57 -4.80
C ALA A 605 7.18 6.04 -3.34
N LYS A 606 6.17 6.85 -3.00
CA LYS A 606 5.95 7.37 -1.64
C LYS A 606 4.60 6.91 -1.11
N VAL A 607 4.60 6.43 0.13
CA VAL A 607 3.38 6.03 0.83
C VAL A 607 2.85 7.21 1.67
N PRO A 608 1.56 7.57 1.58
CA PRO A 608 0.96 8.60 2.43
C PRO A 608 1.05 8.26 3.92
N VAL A 609 1.09 9.30 4.76
CA VAL A 609 1.04 9.15 6.22
C VAL A 609 -0.41 9.07 6.74
N GLY A 610 -0.65 8.27 7.77
CA GLY A 610 -1.98 8.10 8.38
C GLY A 610 -2.93 7.20 7.56
N PRO A 611 -4.19 7.01 8.00
CA PRO A 611 -5.14 6.14 7.30
C PRO A 611 -5.45 6.62 5.88
N HIS A 612 -5.20 5.77 4.89
CA HIS A 612 -5.35 6.11 3.48
C HIS A 612 -5.68 4.91 2.60
N LEU A 613 -6.15 5.20 1.40
CA LEU A 613 -6.27 4.33 0.24
C LEU A 613 -5.68 5.09 -0.95
N ALA A 614 -4.56 4.62 -1.49
CA ALA A 614 -3.90 5.24 -2.62
C ALA A 614 -3.64 4.22 -3.74
N ALA A 615 -3.88 4.62 -4.99
CA ALA A 615 -3.66 3.77 -6.17
C ALA A 615 -3.42 4.62 -7.43
N HIS A 616 -2.19 4.63 -7.92
CA HIS A 616 -1.76 5.36 -9.10
C HIS A 616 -1.33 4.35 -10.16
N TYR A 617 -1.83 4.50 -11.39
CA TYR A 617 -1.42 3.67 -12.52
C TYR A 617 -1.31 4.53 -13.78
N ASP A 618 -0.17 4.43 -14.47
CA ASP A 618 0.03 5.05 -15.77
C ASP A 618 0.36 3.96 -16.80
N GLN A 619 -0.54 3.72 -17.74
CA GLN A 619 -0.32 2.73 -18.80
C GLN A 619 0.85 3.09 -19.72
N ALA A 620 1.14 4.37 -19.95
CA ALA A 620 2.18 4.80 -20.88
C ALA A 620 3.58 4.46 -20.35
N THR A 621 3.81 4.66 -19.05
CA THR A 621 5.06 4.26 -18.39
C THR A 621 5.00 2.83 -17.85
N GLY A 622 3.79 2.29 -17.65
CA GLY A 622 3.53 1.04 -16.94
C GLY A 622 3.69 1.15 -15.42
N ASP A 623 3.86 2.36 -14.88
CA ASP A 623 4.08 2.59 -13.45
C ASP A 623 2.82 2.32 -12.64
N LEU A 624 2.98 1.63 -11.52
CA LEU A 624 1.92 1.26 -10.61
C LEU A 624 2.40 1.50 -9.18
N ASP A 625 1.69 2.34 -8.44
CA ASP A 625 1.86 2.56 -7.00
C ASP A 625 0.52 2.31 -6.30
N ALA A 626 0.49 1.47 -5.29
CA ALA A 626 -0.71 1.28 -4.48
C ALA A 626 -0.34 1.18 -3.00
N SER A 627 -1.09 1.84 -2.14
CA SER A 627 -0.89 1.71 -0.71
C SER A 627 -2.20 1.85 0.08
N VAL A 628 -2.26 1.15 1.20
CA VAL A 628 -3.38 1.21 2.14
C VAL A 628 -2.84 1.25 3.55
N LEU A 629 -3.41 2.13 4.37
CA LEU A 629 -3.27 2.07 5.83
C LEU A 629 -4.65 2.09 6.45
N VAL A 630 -4.97 1.01 7.17
CA VAL A 630 -6.25 0.85 7.88
C VAL A 630 -6.01 0.44 9.32
N LYS A 631 -6.81 1.00 10.25
CA LYS A 631 -6.82 0.62 11.67
C LYS A 631 -8.04 -0.22 12.03
N GLY A 632 -7.86 -1.22 12.87
CA GLY A 632 -8.95 -2.03 13.43
C GLY A 632 -9.70 -2.86 12.39
N LEU A 633 -9.05 -3.33 11.32
CA LEU A 633 -9.70 -4.02 10.20
C LEU A 633 -10.20 -5.41 10.60
N SER A 634 -11.51 -5.65 10.51
CA SER A 634 -12.12 -6.97 10.75
C SER A 634 -12.68 -7.62 9.49
N ARG A 635 -13.14 -6.84 8.50
CA ARG A 635 -13.67 -7.36 7.25
C ARG A 635 -13.46 -6.37 6.12
N VAL A 636 -13.00 -6.85 4.97
CA VAL A 636 -13.08 -6.15 3.68
C VAL A 636 -13.62 -7.13 2.69
N GLU A 637 -14.66 -6.79 1.97
CA GLU A 637 -15.17 -7.56 0.84
C GLU A 637 -15.41 -6.62 -0.32
N PHE A 638 -15.00 -7.04 -1.51
CA PHE A 638 -15.33 -6.45 -2.78
C PHE A 638 -15.78 -7.60 -3.69
N ALA A 639 -16.92 -7.46 -4.34
CA ALA A 639 -17.42 -8.43 -5.30
C ALA A 639 -18.22 -7.71 -6.39
N PRO A 640 -18.20 -8.22 -7.64
CA PRO A 640 -19.13 -7.76 -8.65
C PRO A 640 -20.55 -8.17 -8.24
N ALA A 641 -21.52 -7.32 -8.52
CA ALA A 641 -22.94 -7.52 -8.18
C ALA A 641 -23.81 -7.08 -9.35
N GLY A 642 -24.23 -8.02 -10.21
CA GLY A 642 -24.95 -7.69 -11.45
C GLY A 642 -24.07 -6.86 -12.39
N GLN A 643 -24.57 -5.71 -12.85
CA GLN A 643 -23.76 -4.72 -13.61
C GLN A 643 -23.03 -3.72 -12.69
N GLY A 644 -23.01 -3.92 -11.37
CA GLY A 644 -22.34 -3.07 -10.39
C GLY A 644 -21.35 -3.82 -9.49
N PHE A 645 -21.13 -3.31 -8.27
CA PHE A 645 -20.26 -3.90 -7.26
C PHE A 645 -20.80 -3.74 -5.84
N GLN A 646 -20.46 -4.70 -4.98
CA GLN A 646 -20.68 -4.63 -3.54
C GLN A 646 -19.34 -4.52 -2.83
N ALA A 647 -19.21 -3.55 -1.94
CA ALA A 647 -18.06 -3.38 -1.07
C ALA A 647 -18.50 -3.35 0.40
N ALA A 648 -18.06 -4.29 1.23
CA ALA A 648 -18.31 -4.27 2.67
C ALA A 648 -17.02 -3.98 3.42
N PHE A 649 -17.02 -2.96 4.27
CA PHE A 649 -15.82 -2.57 5.02
C PHE A 649 -16.12 -2.40 6.51
N MET A 650 -15.56 -3.29 7.32
CA MET A 650 -15.64 -3.24 8.77
C MET A 650 -14.24 -2.99 9.34
N ALA A 651 -14.09 -1.82 9.96
CA ALA A 651 -12.87 -1.38 10.62
C ALA A 651 -13.20 -0.49 11.83
N ALA A 652 -12.18 -0.02 12.55
CA ALA A 652 -12.37 1.02 13.56
C ALA A 652 -12.85 2.35 12.92
N ARG A 653 -13.63 3.13 13.67
CA ARG A 653 -14.15 4.44 13.23
C ARG A 653 -13.01 5.38 12.82
N GLN A 654 -12.82 5.63 11.53
CA GLN A 654 -11.72 6.46 11.03
C GLN A 654 -12.08 7.20 9.72
N THR A 655 -11.31 8.23 9.39
CA THR A 655 -11.38 8.93 8.10
C THR A 655 -10.18 8.54 7.26
N PHE A 656 -10.42 8.11 6.02
CA PHE A 656 -9.38 7.79 5.05
C PHE A 656 -9.08 9.00 4.18
N ALA A 657 -7.81 9.25 3.90
CA ALA A 657 -7.43 9.93 2.67
C ALA A 657 -7.64 8.97 1.50
N VAL A 658 -8.24 9.43 0.41
CA VAL A 658 -8.37 8.67 -0.84
C VAL A 658 -7.57 9.42 -1.90
N ASP A 659 -6.67 8.73 -2.57
CA ASP A 659 -5.79 9.29 -3.60
C ASP A 659 -5.57 8.26 -4.72
N ALA A 660 -6.44 8.28 -5.72
CA ALA A 660 -6.33 7.40 -6.86
C ALA A 660 -6.25 8.19 -8.16
N ASP A 661 -5.35 7.81 -9.06
CA ASP A 661 -5.24 8.39 -10.40
C ASP A 661 -4.78 7.32 -11.39
N VAL A 662 -5.65 6.96 -12.31
CA VAL A 662 -5.45 5.87 -13.25
C VAL A 662 -5.56 6.42 -14.66
N THR A 663 -4.48 6.26 -15.43
CA THR A 663 -4.41 6.60 -16.84
C THR A 663 -4.29 5.32 -17.66
N GLN A 664 -5.30 5.05 -18.49
CA GLN A 664 -5.38 3.88 -19.37
C GLN A 664 -5.56 4.35 -20.81
N GLY A 665 -4.47 4.39 -21.57
CA GLY A 665 -4.44 4.88 -22.95
C GLY A 665 -4.79 6.36 -22.99
N ASP A 666 -5.89 6.71 -23.64
CA ASP A 666 -6.38 8.08 -23.70
C ASP A 666 -7.45 8.41 -22.64
N LEU A 667 -7.74 7.49 -21.73
CA LEU A 667 -8.66 7.65 -20.62
C LEU A 667 -7.89 7.94 -19.32
N ARG A 668 -8.42 8.85 -18.52
CA ARG A 668 -7.94 9.10 -17.16
C ARG A 668 -9.10 9.22 -16.20
N PHE A 669 -9.00 8.57 -15.06
CA PHE A 669 -9.97 8.70 -13.97
C PHE A 669 -9.27 8.66 -12.62
N GLY A 670 -9.80 9.41 -11.67
CA GLY A 670 -9.18 9.52 -10.36
C GLY A 670 -10.05 10.22 -9.35
N VAL A 671 -9.61 10.15 -8.10
CA VAL A 671 -10.27 10.74 -6.94
C VAL A 671 -9.22 11.16 -5.92
N LEU A 672 -9.35 12.37 -5.39
CA LEU A 672 -8.49 12.90 -4.34
C LEU A 672 -9.34 13.55 -3.26
N GLY A 673 -9.24 13.08 -2.02
CA GLY A 673 -10.07 13.61 -0.95
C GLY A 673 -10.01 12.85 0.37
N ARG A 674 -11.07 13.02 1.16
CA ARG A 674 -11.28 12.36 2.44
C ARG A 674 -12.67 11.73 2.50
N VAL A 675 -12.74 10.53 3.04
CA VAL A 675 -13.98 9.78 3.25
C VAL A 675 -14.01 9.25 4.68
N GLY A 676 -15.06 9.56 5.44
CA GLY A 676 -15.23 9.03 6.79
C GLY A 676 -16.33 9.74 7.58
N PRO A 677 -16.71 9.24 8.77
CA PRO A 677 -16.12 8.10 9.44
C PRO A 677 -16.63 6.75 8.91
N VAL A 678 -15.72 5.84 8.60
CA VAL A 678 -15.95 4.42 8.24
C VAL A 678 -15.75 3.58 9.52
N PRO A 679 -16.58 2.59 9.93
CA PRO A 679 -17.08 1.46 9.13
C PRO A 679 -18.43 1.67 8.45
N GLY A 680 -18.62 0.94 7.36
CA GLY A 680 -19.82 0.98 6.54
C GLY A 680 -19.86 -0.12 5.49
N GLU A 681 -21.07 -0.61 5.21
CA GLU A 681 -21.30 -1.32 3.96
C GLU A 681 -21.59 -0.30 2.87
N LEU A 682 -21.05 -0.53 1.68
CA LEU A 682 -21.31 0.24 0.47
C LEU A 682 -21.78 -0.74 -0.62
N ARG A 683 -23.04 -0.64 -1.03
CA ARG A 683 -23.57 -1.37 -2.18
C ARG A 683 -23.81 -0.39 -3.31
N VAL A 684 -23.22 -0.64 -4.46
CA VAL A 684 -23.48 0.11 -5.69
C VAL A 684 -23.95 -0.87 -6.76
N ALA A 685 -25.26 -0.89 -7.02
CA ALA A 685 -25.84 -1.72 -8.05
C ALA A 685 -26.21 -0.86 -9.26
N ALA A 686 -25.84 -1.31 -10.45
CA ALA A 686 -26.46 -0.88 -11.69
C ALA A 686 -27.39 -2.00 -12.15
N ALA A 687 -28.68 -1.71 -12.31
CA ALA A 687 -29.64 -2.64 -12.88
C ALA A 687 -29.58 -2.59 -14.43
N PRO A 688 -30.03 -3.65 -15.13
CA PRO A 688 -29.97 -3.71 -16.59
C PRO A 688 -30.74 -2.60 -17.31
N ASP A 689 -31.72 -1.99 -16.65
CA ASP A 689 -32.48 -0.83 -17.09
C ASP A 689 -31.70 0.51 -16.93
N GLY A 690 -30.43 0.45 -16.49
CA GLY A 690 -29.58 1.62 -16.24
C GLY A 690 -29.81 2.29 -14.89
N LYS A 691 -30.69 1.75 -14.03
CA LYS A 691 -30.94 2.30 -12.70
C LYS A 691 -29.75 2.08 -11.77
N LEU A 692 -29.20 3.18 -11.25
CA LEU A 692 -28.08 3.17 -10.31
C LEU A 692 -28.59 3.30 -8.88
N THR A 693 -28.29 2.33 -8.03
CA THR A 693 -28.62 2.35 -6.60
C THR A 693 -27.34 2.31 -5.78
N TYR A 694 -27.16 3.32 -4.94
CA TYR A 694 -26.19 3.37 -3.85
C TYR A 694 -26.92 3.08 -2.54
N ALA A 695 -26.37 2.23 -1.68
CA ALA A 695 -26.83 2.04 -0.30
C ALA A 695 -25.63 1.88 0.64
N GLY A 696 -25.63 2.57 1.77
CA GLY A 696 -24.56 2.43 2.73
C GLY A 696 -24.67 3.24 4.02
N SER A 697 -23.62 3.20 4.83
CA SER A 697 -23.50 4.00 6.05
C SER A 697 -23.43 5.49 5.75
N ARG A 698 -23.82 6.33 6.73
CA ARG A 698 -23.65 7.79 6.64
C ARG A 698 -22.16 8.15 6.64
N LEU A 699 -21.67 8.60 5.50
CA LEU A 699 -20.29 9.05 5.31
C LEU A 699 -20.25 10.58 5.16
N ASP A 700 -19.18 11.20 5.65
CA ASP A 700 -18.77 12.53 5.21
C ASP A 700 -17.76 12.35 4.08
N VAL A 701 -17.97 13.05 2.97
CA VAL A 701 -17.08 13.00 1.80
C VAL A 701 -16.68 14.41 1.42
N THR A 702 -15.37 14.65 1.36
CA THR A 702 -14.79 15.85 0.77
C THR A 702 -13.77 15.39 -0.28
N ALA A 703 -14.15 15.34 -1.55
CA ALA A 703 -13.33 14.77 -2.61
C ALA A 703 -13.48 15.49 -3.95
N ARG A 704 -12.39 15.54 -4.71
CA ARG A 704 -12.38 15.82 -6.15
C ARG A 704 -12.36 14.51 -6.89
N ALA A 705 -13.15 14.38 -7.93
CA ALA A 705 -13.12 13.24 -8.83
C ALA A 705 -13.00 13.73 -10.27
N TRP A 706 -12.31 12.96 -11.11
CA TRP A 706 -12.22 13.20 -12.54
C TRP A 706 -12.39 11.91 -13.32
N LEU A 707 -12.98 11.99 -14.51
CA LEU A 707 -13.09 10.87 -15.44
C LEU A 707 -13.25 11.39 -16.88
N GLY A 708 -12.58 10.77 -17.84
CA GLY A 708 -12.80 11.00 -19.26
C GLY A 708 -11.52 11.01 -20.08
N LYS A 709 -11.51 11.72 -21.21
CA LYS A 709 -10.30 11.83 -22.04
C LYS A 709 -9.20 12.59 -21.31
N ALA A 710 -8.00 12.02 -21.24
CA ALA A 710 -6.86 12.62 -20.56
C ALA A 710 -6.55 14.04 -21.09
N ALA A 711 -6.60 14.22 -22.41
CA ALA A 711 -6.41 15.52 -23.06
C ALA A 711 -7.52 16.55 -22.76
N ALA A 712 -8.76 16.10 -22.53
CA ALA A 712 -9.85 16.99 -22.10
C ALA A 712 -9.61 17.44 -20.66
N LEU A 713 -9.38 16.48 -19.76
CA LEU A 713 -9.14 16.75 -18.33
C LEU A 713 -7.95 17.69 -18.10
N ALA A 714 -6.89 17.58 -18.90
CA ALA A 714 -5.70 18.43 -18.80
C ALA A 714 -5.96 19.90 -19.15
N ARG A 715 -6.96 20.19 -20.01
CA ARG A 715 -7.33 21.56 -20.41
C ARG A 715 -8.43 22.16 -19.54
N MET A 716 -9.12 21.32 -18.75
CA MET A 716 -10.21 21.74 -17.89
C MET A 716 -9.71 22.51 -16.68
N ARG A 717 -10.46 23.56 -16.30
CA ARG A 717 -10.28 24.18 -14.98
C ARG A 717 -10.88 23.27 -13.91
N PRO A 718 -10.24 23.18 -12.72
CA PRO A 718 -10.79 22.46 -11.58
C PRO A 718 -12.23 22.86 -11.28
N ALA A 719 -13.09 21.87 -11.03
CA ALA A 719 -14.43 22.11 -10.51
C ALA A 719 -14.34 22.96 -9.23
N PRO A 720 -15.06 24.11 -9.14
CA PRO A 720 -14.97 24.99 -7.98
C PRO A 720 -15.39 24.26 -6.69
N ALA A 721 -14.68 24.57 -5.60
CA ALA A 721 -14.99 24.03 -4.30
C ALA A 721 -16.26 24.72 -3.75
N VAL A 722 -17.39 24.04 -3.90
CA VAL A 722 -18.65 24.47 -3.30
C VAL A 722 -18.77 23.82 -1.93
N ARG A 723 -18.75 24.65 -0.87
CA ARG A 723 -18.94 24.16 0.51
C ARG A 723 -20.31 23.54 0.65
N ASP A 724 -20.38 22.43 1.39
CA ASP A 724 -21.64 21.75 1.72
C ASP A 724 -22.46 21.46 0.44
N GLY A 725 -21.80 20.89 -0.57
CA GLY A 725 -22.35 20.86 -1.91
C GLY A 725 -21.62 19.97 -2.91
N LEU A 726 -22.10 20.06 -4.15
CA LEU A 726 -21.55 19.38 -5.32
C LEU A 726 -21.23 20.41 -6.40
N SER A 727 -20.06 20.31 -7.01
CA SER A 727 -19.74 20.96 -8.26
C SER A 727 -19.49 19.90 -9.31
N LEU A 728 -20.04 20.07 -10.51
CA LEU A 728 -19.76 19.22 -11.67
C LEU A 728 -19.46 20.10 -12.89
N VAL A 729 -18.32 19.84 -13.53
CA VAL A 729 -17.84 20.59 -14.69
C VAL A 729 -17.45 19.60 -15.79
N ASP A 730 -17.85 19.87 -17.02
CA ASP A 730 -17.33 19.17 -18.20
C ASP A 730 -16.39 20.06 -19.02
N GLY A 731 -15.63 19.44 -19.92
CA GLY A 731 -14.84 20.17 -20.90
C GLY A 731 -14.45 19.30 -22.08
N GLY A 732 -14.43 19.90 -23.26
CA GLY A 732 -14.06 19.22 -24.50
C GLY A 732 -12.57 19.28 -24.81
N CYS A 733 -12.14 18.45 -25.75
CA CYS A 733 -10.80 18.50 -26.35
C CYS A 733 -10.88 18.56 -27.87
N ALA A 734 -10.03 19.40 -28.48
CA ALA A 734 -9.75 19.35 -29.92
C ALA A 734 -8.57 18.41 -30.16
N GLY A 735 -8.73 17.42 -31.06
CA GLY A 735 -7.68 16.48 -31.47
C GLY A 735 -7.47 15.25 -30.56
N CYS A 736 -8.40 14.97 -29.64
CA CYS A 736 -8.36 13.74 -28.84
C CYS A 736 -8.84 12.51 -29.65
N GLY A 737 -8.43 11.31 -29.21
CA GLY A 737 -8.84 10.05 -29.85
C GLY A 737 -10.36 9.95 -29.96
N GLN A 738 -10.85 9.71 -31.19
CA GLN A 738 -12.26 9.85 -31.60
C GLN A 738 -13.19 8.68 -31.18
N GLY A 739 -12.80 7.83 -30.22
CA GLY A 739 -13.56 6.63 -29.82
C GLY A 739 -13.69 6.44 -28.32
N GLY A 740 -14.60 5.56 -27.87
CA GLY A 740 -14.77 5.19 -26.47
C GLY A 740 -15.89 5.94 -25.72
N PRO A 741 -16.09 5.63 -24.42
CA PRO A 741 -17.30 6.00 -23.68
C PRO A 741 -17.42 7.51 -23.36
N PHE A 742 -16.37 8.29 -23.60
CA PHE A 742 -16.33 9.75 -23.37
C PHE A 742 -16.27 10.54 -24.67
N CYS A 743 -16.80 9.98 -25.75
CA CYS A 743 -16.98 10.63 -27.03
C CYS A 743 -18.45 10.53 -27.44
N THR A 744 -19.03 11.65 -27.84
CA THR A 744 -20.36 11.69 -28.45
C THR A 744 -20.21 11.97 -29.95
N SER A 745 -20.95 11.25 -30.78
CA SER A 745 -20.85 11.35 -32.25
C SER A 745 -21.11 12.76 -32.79
N GLN A 746 -21.87 13.58 -32.05
CA GLN A 746 -22.25 14.92 -32.47
C GLN A 746 -21.54 16.05 -31.71
N ARG A 747 -20.90 15.79 -30.57
CA ARG A 747 -20.34 16.86 -29.70
C ARG A 747 -18.88 16.64 -29.31
N GLY A 748 -18.23 15.64 -29.91
CA GLY A 748 -16.82 15.34 -29.67
C GLY A 748 -16.59 14.65 -28.33
N CYS A 749 -15.32 14.61 -27.91
CA CYS A 749 -14.90 13.93 -26.70
C CYS A 749 -14.68 14.89 -25.52
N TYR A 750 -14.89 14.38 -24.31
CA TYR A 750 -14.98 15.19 -23.11
C TYR A 750 -14.29 14.56 -21.89
N GLY A 751 -14.07 15.40 -20.89
CA GLY A 751 -13.72 15.04 -19.52
C GLY A 751 -14.77 15.60 -18.56
N LEU A 752 -14.89 14.96 -17.40
CA LEU A 752 -15.75 15.36 -16.30
C LEU A 752 -14.90 15.55 -15.05
N GLN A 753 -15.13 16.64 -14.33
CA GLN A 753 -14.54 16.90 -13.02
C GLN A 753 -15.65 17.24 -12.02
N GLY A 754 -15.62 16.59 -10.87
CA GLY A 754 -16.52 16.82 -9.77
C GLY A 754 -15.79 17.26 -8.51
N TYR A 755 -16.41 18.11 -7.70
CA TYR A 755 -16.01 18.37 -6.32
C TYR A 755 -17.22 18.11 -5.42
N LEU A 756 -17.08 17.20 -4.47
CA LEU A 756 -18.10 16.86 -3.49
C LEU A 756 -17.60 17.25 -2.12
N ASP A 757 -18.35 18.07 -1.38
CA ASP A 757 -18.13 18.35 0.04
C ASP A 757 -19.47 18.21 0.76
N VAL A 758 -19.86 16.98 1.08
CA VAL A 758 -21.15 16.68 1.69
C VAL A 758 -20.94 15.86 2.95
N ARG A 759 -21.52 16.33 4.06
CA ARG A 759 -21.45 15.68 5.37
C ARG A 759 -22.78 15.05 5.73
N GLY A 760 -22.73 13.80 6.20
CA GLY A 760 -23.89 13.00 6.55
C GLY A 760 -24.66 12.50 5.34
N LEU A 761 -23.95 11.99 4.32
CA LEU A 761 -24.52 11.47 3.07
C LEU A 761 -25.74 10.58 3.30
N PRO A 762 -26.69 10.54 2.33
CA PRO A 762 -27.83 9.64 2.39
C PRO A 762 -27.39 8.20 2.63
N SER A 763 -28.23 7.40 3.31
CA SER A 763 -28.00 5.96 3.43
C SER A 763 -28.39 5.21 2.16
N GLN A 764 -29.15 5.84 1.26
CA GLN A 764 -29.49 5.30 -0.04
C GLN A 764 -29.67 6.42 -1.06
N VAL A 765 -29.22 6.20 -2.30
CA VAL A 765 -29.47 7.07 -3.46
C VAL A 765 -29.87 6.17 -4.62
N THR A 766 -30.89 6.58 -5.36
CA THR A 766 -31.39 5.88 -6.55
C THR A 766 -31.47 6.90 -7.68
N VAL A 767 -30.77 6.63 -8.78
CA VAL A 767 -30.88 7.35 -10.04
C VAL A 767 -31.56 6.42 -11.02
N ASP A 768 -32.73 6.77 -11.51
CA ASP A 768 -33.46 6.03 -12.52
C ASP A 768 -33.50 6.89 -13.79
N PRO A 769 -32.55 6.69 -14.72
CA PRO A 769 -32.48 7.50 -15.93
C PRO A 769 -33.66 7.23 -16.89
N VAL A 770 -34.22 6.02 -16.88
CA VAL A 770 -35.38 5.66 -17.72
C VAL A 770 -36.65 6.28 -17.17
N GLY A 771 -36.90 6.14 -15.87
CA GLY A 771 -38.00 6.79 -15.17
C GLY A 771 -37.78 8.29 -14.97
N ARG A 772 -36.60 8.81 -15.31
CA ARG A 772 -36.17 10.21 -15.10
C ARG A 772 -36.41 10.68 -13.67
N THR A 773 -36.14 9.81 -12.70
CA THR A 773 -36.31 10.12 -11.28
C THR A 773 -34.99 10.00 -10.54
N PHE A 774 -34.89 10.78 -9.47
CA PHE A 774 -33.80 10.76 -8.52
C PHE A 774 -34.40 10.69 -7.11
N ALA A 775 -33.92 9.78 -6.28
CA ALA A 775 -34.38 9.67 -4.92
C ALA A 775 -33.21 9.40 -3.97
N PHE A 776 -33.32 9.87 -2.74
CA PHE A 776 -32.40 9.47 -1.66
C PHE A 776 -33.14 9.30 -0.34
N SER A 777 -32.55 8.54 0.58
CA SER A 777 -33.12 8.32 1.91
C SER A 777 -32.06 8.40 3.01
N GLY A 778 -32.51 8.72 4.23
CA GLY A 778 -31.68 8.71 5.44
C GLY A 778 -30.56 9.77 5.51
N PHE A 779 -30.70 10.87 4.76
CA PHE A 779 -29.77 12.00 4.76
C PHE A 779 -29.85 12.77 6.07
N ALA A 780 -28.71 13.05 6.70
CA ALA A 780 -28.64 13.76 7.98
C ALA A 780 -27.60 14.87 7.87
N PRO A 781 -27.95 16.00 7.23
CA PRO A 781 -26.98 17.05 6.95
C PRO A 781 -26.49 17.68 8.25
N ARG A 782 -25.17 17.83 8.39
CA ARG A 782 -24.57 18.53 9.53
C ARG A 782 -24.81 20.04 9.50
N ARG A 783 -25.07 20.59 8.31
CA ARG A 783 -25.36 22.00 8.08
C ARG A 783 -26.67 22.13 7.32
N ARG A 784 -27.40 23.21 7.58
CA ARG A 784 -28.78 23.40 7.10
C ARG A 784 -28.83 23.96 5.67
N SER A 785 -27.79 23.73 4.86
CA SER A 785 -27.66 24.25 3.50
C SER A 785 -27.03 23.23 2.56
N LEU A 786 -27.44 23.24 1.30
CA LEU A 786 -26.83 22.48 0.20
C LEU A 786 -26.59 23.42 -0.98
N ALA A 787 -25.43 23.34 -1.62
CA ALA A 787 -25.15 24.08 -2.84
C ALA A 787 -24.77 23.16 -4.00
N LEU A 788 -25.21 23.52 -5.21
CA LEU A 788 -24.92 22.83 -6.45
C LEU A 788 -24.31 23.84 -7.42
N TYR A 789 -23.22 23.46 -8.07
CA TYR A 789 -22.66 24.17 -9.22
C TYR A 789 -22.56 23.22 -10.40
N LEU A 790 -23.07 23.63 -11.55
CA LEU A 790 -22.98 22.89 -12.80
C LEU A 790 -22.38 23.80 -13.85
N ALA A 791 -21.38 23.33 -14.58
CA ALA A 791 -20.90 23.99 -15.79
C ALA A 791 -20.73 22.95 -16.88
N SER A 792 -21.51 23.07 -17.95
CA SER A 792 -21.44 22.18 -19.10
C SER A 792 -21.24 22.98 -20.38
N SER A 793 -20.31 22.52 -21.19
CA SER A 793 -19.90 23.03 -22.48
C SER A 793 -20.03 21.98 -23.58
N VAL A 794 -20.09 20.68 -23.21
CA VAL A 794 -20.20 19.55 -24.16
C VAL A 794 -21.49 18.76 -23.95
N LEU A 795 -21.81 18.37 -22.71
CA LEU A 795 -22.97 17.53 -22.40
C LEU A 795 -24.31 18.27 -22.54
N ALA A 796 -24.32 19.59 -22.41
CA ALA A 796 -25.48 20.43 -22.71
C ALA A 796 -25.51 20.82 -24.20
N PRO A 797 -26.70 20.91 -24.84
CA PRO A 797 -26.82 21.30 -26.25
C PRO A 797 -26.35 22.74 -26.52
N VAL A 798 -26.37 23.58 -25.49
CA VAL A 798 -25.76 24.93 -25.45
C VAL A 798 -24.92 25.03 -24.17
N PRO A 799 -23.86 25.86 -24.12
CA PRO A 799 -23.10 26.03 -22.89
C PRO A 799 -24.00 26.54 -21.75
N VAL A 800 -23.99 25.82 -20.62
CA VAL A 800 -24.76 26.12 -19.41
C VAL A 800 -23.82 26.31 -18.22
N LYS A 801 -24.07 27.35 -17.41
CA LYS A 801 -23.51 27.50 -16.06
C LYS A 801 -24.66 27.72 -15.09
N ALA A 802 -24.79 26.90 -14.07
CA ALA A 802 -25.83 27.03 -13.07
C ALA A 802 -25.25 26.93 -11.66
N ARG A 803 -25.80 27.72 -10.74
CA ARG A 803 -25.56 27.61 -9.31
C ARG A 803 -26.91 27.59 -8.61
N ALA A 804 -27.12 26.61 -7.75
CA ALA A 804 -28.29 26.52 -6.88
C ALA A 804 -27.84 26.47 -5.42
N THR A 805 -28.51 27.20 -4.54
CA THR A 805 -28.29 27.14 -3.09
C THR A 805 -29.62 26.95 -2.40
N LEU A 806 -29.73 25.88 -1.59
CA LEU A 806 -30.89 25.56 -0.80
C LEU A 806 -30.54 25.71 0.69
N THR A 807 -31.35 26.43 1.46
CA THR A 807 -31.16 26.64 2.90
C THR A 807 -32.34 26.08 3.71
N GLY A 808 -32.20 26.04 5.03
CA GLY A 808 -33.24 25.54 5.94
C GLY A 808 -33.51 24.03 5.85
N LEU A 809 -32.53 23.20 5.48
CA LEU A 809 -32.70 21.74 5.42
C LEU A 809 -33.05 21.14 6.79
N PRO A 810 -33.96 20.15 6.91
CA PRO A 810 -34.18 19.41 8.14
C PRO A 810 -32.92 18.69 8.63
N SER A 811 -32.81 18.43 9.94
CA SER A 811 -31.66 17.72 10.55
C SER A 811 -31.62 16.26 10.11
N ARG A 812 -32.76 15.77 9.60
CA ARG A 812 -32.95 14.44 9.07
C ARG A 812 -33.99 14.50 7.97
N ILE A 813 -33.61 13.97 6.81
CA ILE A 813 -34.48 13.75 5.66
C ILE A 813 -34.57 12.24 5.49
N THR A 814 -35.74 11.67 5.80
CA THR A 814 -35.98 10.23 5.68
C THR A 814 -36.08 9.83 4.22
N ARG A 815 -36.65 10.68 3.37
CA ARG A 815 -36.76 10.46 1.93
C ARG A 815 -36.82 11.79 1.18
N LEU A 816 -36.17 11.85 0.02
CA LEU A 816 -36.42 12.83 -1.02
C LEU A 816 -36.65 12.08 -2.32
N SER A 817 -37.66 12.49 -3.08
CA SER A 817 -37.86 12.09 -4.47
C SER A 817 -37.98 13.31 -5.34
N LEU A 818 -37.30 13.29 -6.48
CA LEU A 818 -37.27 14.33 -7.50
C LEU A 818 -37.53 13.68 -8.85
N GLY A 819 -38.45 14.25 -9.62
CA GLY A 819 -38.95 13.69 -10.88
C GLY A 819 -40.34 13.03 -10.76
N PRO A 820 -40.88 12.49 -11.88
CA PRO A 820 -40.21 12.40 -13.18
C PRO A 820 -39.94 13.77 -13.80
N PHE A 821 -38.82 13.88 -14.51
CA PHE A 821 -38.53 15.05 -15.36
C PHE A 821 -39.08 14.80 -16.77
N ASP A 822 -40.34 15.15 -16.99
CA ASP A 822 -40.96 15.01 -18.31
C ASP A 822 -41.17 16.36 -18.98
N ALA A 823 -41.39 16.33 -20.29
CA ALA A 823 -41.78 17.52 -21.05
C ALA A 823 -43.10 18.05 -20.49
N GLY A 824 -43.01 19.03 -19.59
CA GLY A 824 -44.17 19.61 -18.94
C GLY A 824 -44.56 19.01 -17.59
N ARG A 825 -43.75 18.16 -16.95
CA ARG A 825 -44.00 17.77 -15.54
C ARG A 825 -42.71 17.70 -14.75
N ILE A 826 -42.71 18.33 -13.58
CA ILE A 826 -41.63 18.24 -12.59
C ILE A 826 -42.27 18.13 -11.22
N ALA A 827 -41.87 17.13 -10.45
CA ALA A 827 -42.31 16.98 -9.07
C ALA A 827 -41.13 16.75 -8.11
N TYR A 828 -41.27 17.20 -6.87
CA TYR A 828 -40.45 16.70 -5.78
C TYR A 828 -41.25 16.55 -4.50
N ARG A 829 -40.76 15.70 -3.60
CA ARG A 829 -41.30 15.49 -2.26
C ARG A 829 -40.18 15.21 -1.28
N LEU A 830 -40.27 15.82 -0.11
CA LEU A 830 -39.41 15.67 1.04
C LEU A 830 -40.18 15.04 2.20
N GLU A 831 -39.55 14.08 2.89
CA GLU A 831 -40.08 13.45 4.09
C GLU A 831 -39.06 13.54 5.25
N PRO A 832 -39.49 13.83 6.49
CA PRO A 832 -40.83 14.29 6.85
C PRO A 832 -41.16 15.63 6.16
N ALA A 833 -42.44 15.87 5.90
CA ALA A 833 -42.86 17.09 5.24
C ALA A 833 -42.52 18.30 6.13
N ALA A 834 -41.55 19.09 5.70
CA ALA A 834 -41.12 20.32 6.34
C ALA A 834 -40.84 21.36 5.26
N THR A 835 -41.42 22.53 5.40
CA THR A 835 -41.05 23.71 4.59
C THR A 835 -39.57 23.97 4.84
N LEU A 836 -38.81 24.08 3.75
CA LEU A 836 -37.40 24.40 3.77
C LEU A 836 -37.24 25.93 3.87
N GLY A 837 -36.00 26.42 3.94
CA GLY A 837 -35.71 27.86 3.86
C GLY A 837 -35.85 28.35 2.41
N ALA A 838 -34.83 29.05 1.92
CA ALA A 838 -34.83 29.59 0.56
C ALA A 838 -34.08 28.72 -0.45
N LEU A 839 -34.54 28.70 -1.71
CA LEU A 839 -33.83 28.20 -2.88
C LEU A 839 -33.49 29.38 -3.79
N ASP A 840 -32.20 29.63 -4.04
CA ASP A 840 -31.70 30.60 -5.03
C ASP A 840 -31.01 29.82 -6.15
N VAL A 841 -31.52 29.94 -7.38
CA VAL A 841 -30.97 29.34 -8.59
C VAL A 841 -30.59 30.44 -9.56
N ARG A 842 -29.34 30.44 -10.03
CA ARG A 842 -28.86 31.31 -11.11
C ARG A 842 -28.31 30.43 -12.21
N ALA A 843 -28.77 30.66 -13.44
CA ALA A 843 -28.34 29.90 -14.60
C ALA A 843 -27.98 30.85 -15.75
N GLU A 844 -26.99 30.47 -16.55
CA GLU A 844 -26.66 31.08 -17.83
C GLU A 844 -26.64 29.98 -18.88
N ALA A 845 -27.41 30.10 -19.95
CA ALA A 845 -27.50 29.11 -21.02
C ALA A 845 -27.50 29.81 -22.38
N GLY A 846 -26.48 29.60 -23.22
CA GLY A 846 -26.41 30.22 -24.55
C GLY A 846 -26.50 31.76 -24.53
N GLY A 847 -26.00 32.40 -23.47
CA GLY A 847 -26.10 33.85 -23.24
C GLY A 847 -27.36 34.32 -22.50
N LEU A 848 -28.38 33.48 -22.35
CA LEU A 848 -29.58 33.76 -21.54
C LEU A 848 -29.25 33.61 -20.05
N ARG A 849 -29.48 34.63 -19.23
CA ARG A 849 -29.29 34.57 -17.76
C ARG A 849 -30.64 34.45 -17.06
N GLY A 850 -30.85 33.37 -16.34
CA GLY A 850 -32.00 33.15 -15.48
C GLY A 850 -31.65 33.25 -14.00
N HIS A 851 -32.55 33.81 -13.20
CA HIS A 851 -32.50 33.79 -11.75
C HIS A 851 -33.87 33.39 -11.21
N VAL A 852 -33.93 32.39 -10.33
CA VAL A 852 -35.15 31.94 -9.68
C VAL A 852 -34.88 31.87 -8.18
N ALA A 853 -35.69 32.57 -7.38
CA ALA A 853 -35.64 32.52 -5.93
C ALA A 853 -37.00 32.15 -5.35
N VAL A 854 -37.03 31.23 -4.38
CA VAL A 854 -38.25 30.73 -3.73
C VAL A 854 -38.03 30.74 -2.22
N ASP A 855 -38.95 31.32 -1.44
CA ASP A 855 -38.88 31.38 0.02
C ASP A 855 -40.28 31.44 0.66
N PRO A 856 -40.64 30.56 1.62
CA PRO A 856 -39.98 29.30 1.92
C PRO A 856 -40.22 28.28 0.80
N VAL A 857 -39.34 27.29 0.68
CA VAL A 857 -39.45 26.22 -0.32
C VAL A 857 -40.36 25.11 0.22
N PRO A 858 -41.48 24.76 -0.46
CA PRO A 858 -42.42 23.75 0.03
C PRO A 858 -41.78 22.37 0.28
N ALA A 859 -42.39 21.52 1.09
CA ALA A 859 -41.92 20.15 1.28
C ALA A 859 -42.21 19.26 0.04
N ALA A 860 -43.24 19.60 -0.74
CA ALA A 860 -43.54 18.94 -2.00
C ALA A 860 -44.07 19.95 -3.02
N VAL A 861 -43.71 19.75 -4.28
CA VAL A 861 -44.19 20.54 -5.43
C VAL A 861 -44.49 19.57 -6.58
N ASP A 862 -45.61 19.74 -7.26
CA ASP A 862 -45.93 19.12 -8.56
C ASP A 862 -46.31 20.25 -9.53
N VAL A 863 -45.44 20.50 -10.51
CA VAL A 863 -45.68 21.44 -11.61
C VAL A 863 -46.04 20.63 -12.84
N GLN A 864 -47.20 20.93 -13.41
CA GLN A 864 -47.66 20.38 -14.70
C GLN A 864 -47.90 21.55 -15.65
N GLY A 865 -47.26 21.51 -16.82
CA GLY A 865 -47.21 22.62 -17.76
C GLY A 865 -47.25 22.13 -19.20
N THR A 866 -48.21 22.58 -19.99
CA THR A 866 -48.09 22.52 -21.46
C THR A 866 -47.87 23.93 -21.98
N TYR A 867 -46.92 24.11 -22.89
CA TYR A 867 -46.59 25.41 -23.49
C TYR A 867 -46.82 25.37 -25.01
N GLY A 868 -47.37 26.45 -25.56
CA GLY A 868 -47.72 26.57 -26.97
C GLY A 868 -48.85 27.56 -27.19
N ALA A 869 -49.61 27.41 -28.29
CA ALA A 869 -50.80 28.23 -28.58
C ALA A 869 -51.85 28.19 -27.45
N LYS A 870 -51.87 27.10 -26.68
CA LYS A 870 -52.58 27.00 -25.39
C LYS A 870 -51.56 26.67 -24.31
N THR A 871 -51.30 27.61 -23.44
CA THR A 871 -50.41 27.43 -22.29
C THR A 871 -51.26 27.09 -21.08
N ARG A 872 -50.98 25.96 -20.41
CA ARG A 872 -51.65 25.58 -19.18
C ARG A 872 -50.59 25.21 -18.16
N VAL A 873 -50.55 25.94 -17.06
CA VAL A 873 -49.66 25.67 -15.93
C VAL A 873 -50.52 25.35 -14.72
N ARG A 874 -50.17 24.30 -13.99
CA ARG A 874 -50.77 23.88 -12.73
C ARG A 874 -49.63 23.64 -11.75
N VAL A 875 -49.72 24.23 -10.56
CA VAL A 875 -48.74 24.07 -9.50
C VAL A 875 -49.48 23.63 -8.25
N ARG A 876 -49.01 22.55 -7.64
CA ARG A 876 -49.49 22.06 -6.34
C ARG A 876 -48.31 21.93 -5.39
N ASN A 877 -48.27 22.80 -4.41
CA ASN A 877 -47.30 22.85 -3.33
C ASN A 877 -47.91 22.27 -2.06
N SER A 878 -47.07 21.73 -1.17
CA SER A 878 -47.51 21.29 0.16
C SER A 878 -47.85 22.44 1.11
N ALA A 879 -47.36 23.65 0.82
CA ALA A 879 -47.57 24.87 1.59
C ALA A 879 -47.52 26.10 0.65
N PRO A 880 -48.10 27.25 1.05
CA PRO A 880 -47.93 28.52 0.34
C PRO A 880 -46.45 28.94 0.27
N VAL A 881 -46.12 29.81 -0.68
CA VAL A 881 -44.79 30.43 -0.84
C VAL A 881 -44.93 31.93 -0.60
N GLU A 882 -44.12 32.48 0.30
CA GLU A 882 -44.19 33.90 0.69
C GLU A 882 -43.57 34.80 -0.39
N HIS A 883 -42.48 34.35 -1.00
CA HIS A 883 -41.75 35.07 -2.04
C HIS A 883 -41.30 34.13 -3.17
N LEU A 884 -41.65 34.47 -4.40
CA LEU A 884 -41.22 33.81 -5.63
C LEU A 884 -40.71 34.86 -6.60
N THR A 885 -39.42 34.81 -6.93
CA THR A 885 -38.81 35.64 -7.97
C THR A 885 -38.37 34.76 -9.14
N ALA A 886 -38.66 35.17 -10.36
CA ALA A 886 -38.15 34.57 -11.58
C ALA A 886 -37.76 35.70 -12.54
N GLU A 887 -36.49 35.79 -12.88
CA GLU A 887 -35.92 36.81 -13.75
C GLU A 887 -35.19 36.12 -14.90
N VAL A 888 -35.36 36.64 -16.12
CA VAL A 888 -34.71 36.17 -17.33
C VAL A 888 -34.19 37.38 -18.09
N THR A 889 -32.87 37.45 -18.23
CA THR A 889 -32.17 38.53 -18.93
C THR A 889 -31.50 37.97 -20.18
N LEU A 890 -31.78 38.59 -21.33
CA LEU A 890 -31.07 38.32 -22.58
C LEU A 890 -30.21 39.56 -22.93
N PRO A 891 -28.87 39.46 -22.90
CA PRO A 891 -27.98 40.58 -23.18
C PRO A 891 -28.30 41.27 -24.51
N GLY A 892 -28.42 42.59 -24.50
CA GLY A 892 -28.77 43.40 -25.67
C GLY A 892 -30.24 43.37 -26.08
N ARG A 893 -31.09 42.56 -25.43
CA ARG A 893 -32.54 42.45 -25.73
C ARG A 893 -33.40 42.92 -24.56
N GLY A 894 -32.99 42.68 -23.32
CA GLY A 894 -33.66 43.18 -22.11
C GLY A 894 -33.93 42.10 -21.06
N THR A 895 -34.67 42.47 -20.01
CA THR A 895 -35.01 41.62 -18.87
C THR A 895 -36.52 41.41 -18.77
N GLY A 896 -36.92 40.18 -18.48
CA GLY A 896 -38.25 39.81 -18.05
C GLY A 896 -38.19 39.37 -16.59
N GLU A 897 -39.10 39.85 -15.77
CA GLU A 897 -39.11 39.61 -14.34
C GLU A 897 -40.53 39.29 -13.86
N ALA A 898 -40.64 38.29 -13.00
CA ALA A 898 -41.83 37.96 -12.25
C ALA A 898 -41.47 37.91 -10.76
N ARG A 899 -42.13 38.72 -9.94
CA ARG A 899 -42.02 38.72 -8.48
C ARG A 899 -43.41 38.50 -7.90
N PHE A 900 -43.63 37.40 -7.23
CA PHE A 900 -44.88 37.10 -6.56
C PHE A 900 -44.66 36.99 -5.07
N SER A 901 -45.64 37.44 -4.29
CA SER A 901 -45.73 37.15 -2.86
C SER A 901 -47.08 36.53 -2.53
N ASP A 902 -47.13 35.82 -1.40
CA ASP A 902 -48.33 35.13 -0.92
C ASP A 902 -48.94 34.16 -1.96
N VAL A 903 -48.05 33.42 -2.65
CA VAL A 903 -48.41 32.43 -3.66
C VAL A 903 -49.13 31.27 -3.00
N PRO A 904 -50.38 30.96 -3.38
CA PRO A 904 -51.16 29.91 -2.74
C PRO A 904 -50.57 28.52 -2.99
N ALA A 905 -50.87 27.57 -2.08
CA ALA A 905 -50.40 26.19 -2.19
C ALA A 905 -50.90 25.48 -3.46
N SER A 906 -52.00 25.93 -4.07
CA SER A 906 -52.44 25.46 -5.37
C SER A 906 -52.73 26.64 -6.27
N LEU A 907 -52.17 26.62 -7.49
CA LEU A 907 -52.52 27.58 -8.53
C LEU A 907 -52.56 26.95 -9.91
N ALA A 908 -53.28 27.62 -10.80
CA ALA A 908 -53.51 27.22 -12.17
C ALA A 908 -53.56 28.48 -13.04
N VAL A 909 -52.84 28.47 -14.15
CA VAL A 909 -52.89 29.51 -15.16
C VAL A 909 -53.18 28.86 -16.49
N ASP A 910 -54.26 29.26 -17.15
CA ASP A 910 -54.55 28.94 -18.54
C ASP A 910 -54.37 30.21 -19.37
N ALA A 911 -53.57 30.18 -20.42
CA ALA A 911 -53.36 31.28 -21.34
C ALA A 911 -53.52 30.79 -22.78
N ASP A 912 -54.56 31.24 -23.47
CA ASP A 912 -54.81 30.93 -24.88
C ASP A 912 -54.34 32.11 -25.74
N ALA A 913 -53.43 31.86 -26.68
CA ALA A 913 -53.00 32.85 -27.65
C ALA A 913 -54.19 33.22 -28.54
N SER A 914 -54.65 34.48 -28.43
CA SER A 914 -55.76 34.97 -29.25
C SER A 914 -55.30 35.22 -30.68
N ALA A 915 -56.06 34.74 -31.67
CA ALA A 915 -55.85 35.06 -33.08
C ALA A 915 -56.32 36.49 -33.45
N ALA A 916 -56.83 37.27 -32.48
CA ALA A 916 -57.34 38.61 -32.71
C ALA A 916 -56.21 39.65 -32.91
N ALA A 917 -56.51 40.71 -33.67
CA ALA A 917 -55.57 41.75 -34.09
C ALA A 917 -54.82 42.51 -32.97
N LEU A 918 -55.24 42.39 -31.71
CA LEU A 918 -54.64 43.07 -30.56
C LEU A 918 -53.67 42.19 -29.76
N GLY A 919 -53.48 40.92 -30.11
CA GLY A 919 -52.48 40.04 -29.49
C GLY A 919 -52.66 39.78 -27.98
N VAL A 920 -53.79 40.14 -27.38
CA VAL A 920 -54.05 39.91 -25.95
C VAL A 920 -54.48 38.46 -25.73
N PRO A 921 -53.70 37.63 -25.02
CA PRO A 921 -54.09 36.26 -24.71
C PRO A 921 -55.27 36.23 -23.73
N ALA A 922 -56.14 35.23 -23.86
CA ALA A 922 -57.15 34.97 -22.84
C ALA A 922 -56.46 34.24 -21.68
N ILE A 923 -56.37 34.88 -20.50
CA ILE A 923 -55.68 34.35 -19.32
C ILE A 923 -56.72 34.06 -18.23
N THR A 924 -56.74 32.84 -17.71
CA THR A 924 -57.53 32.45 -16.53
C THR A 924 -56.57 32.00 -15.43
N TYR A 925 -56.56 32.74 -14.31
CA TYR A 925 -55.89 32.36 -13.07
C TYR A 925 -56.90 31.69 -12.14
N ARG A 926 -56.53 30.53 -11.57
CA ARG A 926 -57.25 29.93 -10.45
C ARG A 926 -56.29 29.61 -9.31
N GLY A 927 -56.58 30.05 -8.10
CA GLY A 927 -55.78 29.81 -6.90
C GLY A 927 -56.60 29.17 -5.78
N GLY A 928 -55.93 28.49 -4.85
CA GLY A 928 -56.56 27.97 -3.62
C GLY A 928 -56.99 29.07 -2.63
N GLY A 929 -56.59 30.33 -2.85
CA GLY A 929 -56.92 31.48 -2.03
C GLY A 929 -56.80 32.80 -2.81
N SER A 930 -57.34 33.89 -2.25
CA SER A 930 -57.33 35.24 -2.86
C SER A 930 -56.20 36.09 -2.29
N THR A 931 -54.97 35.56 -2.30
CA THR A 931 -53.82 36.12 -1.59
C THR A 931 -52.69 36.59 -2.51
N LEU A 932 -52.70 36.21 -3.79
CA LEU A 932 -51.55 36.44 -4.67
C LEU A 932 -51.32 37.93 -4.92
N ASP A 933 -50.16 38.39 -4.47
CA ASP A 933 -49.55 39.65 -4.83
C ASP A 933 -48.47 39.40 -5.88
N GLY A 934 -48.33 40.30 -6.85
CA GLY A 934 -47.48 40.02 -8.00
C GLY A 934 -47.06 41.22 -8.80
N HIS A 935 -45.90 41.10 -9.41
CA HIS A 935 -45.37 41.97 -10.42
C HIS A 935 -44.82 41.09 -11.56
N LEU A 936 -45.22 41.39 -12.78
CA LEU A 936 -44.69 40.78 -14.00
C LEU A 936 -44.26 41.94 -14.91
N GLY A 937 -42.97 42.11 -15.13
CA GLY A 937 -42.40 43.12 -16.02
C GLY A 937 -41.66 42.46 -17.19
N VAL A 938 -41.75 43.03 -18.38
CA VAL A 938 -40.96 42.61 -19.55
C VAL A 938 -40.49 43.84 -20.31
N ASP A 939 -39.19 43.92 -20.53
CA ASP A 939 -38.61 44.96 -21.38
C ASP A 939 -39.05 44.82 -22.84
N GLY A 940 -39.31 45.95 -23.50
CA GLY A 940 -39.86 45.96 -24.86
C GLY A 940 -39.00 45.19 -25.88
N GLY A 941 -37.68 45.28 -25.77
CA GLY A 941 -36.75 44.54 -26.65
C GLY A 941 -36.74 43.02 -26.44
N LEU A 942 -37.24 42.55 -25.29
CA LEU A 942 -37.42 41.13 -24.99
C LEU A 942 -38.82 40.65 -25.40
N ALA A 943 -39.86 41.46 -25.15
CA ALA A 943 -41.26 41.14 -25.50
C ALA A 943 -41.53 41.20 -27.01
N ASP A 944 -40.97 42.20 -27.69
CA ASP A 944 -41.18 42.44 -29.11
C ASP A 944 -39.88 42.86 -29.81
N PRO A 945 -39.18 41.90 -30.43
CA PRO A 945 -38.00 42.17 -31.26
C PRO A 945 -38.22 43.20 -32.37
N SER A 946 -39.47 43.42 -32.82
CA SER A 946 -39.79 44.40 -33.86
C SER A 946 -39.92 45.83 -33.33
N GLY A 947 -39.83 46.02 -32.00
CA GLY A 947 -39.78 47.31 -31.34
C GLY A 947 -41.09 48.09 -31.35
N ARG A 948 -42.24 47.44 -31.53
CA ARG A 948 -43.57 48.09 -31.51
C ARG A 948 -44.12 48.22 -30.09
N LEU A 949 -43.76 47.30 -29.19
CA LEU A 949 -44.10 47.38 -27.76
C LEU A 949 -42.99 48.07 -26.95
N GLY A 950 -43.39 48.97 -26.04
CA GLY A 950 -42.51 49.50 -25.00
C GLY A 950 -42.33 48.50 -23.85
N HIS A 951 -41.77 48.95 -22.72
CA HIS A 951 -41.79 48.16 -21.49
C HIS A 951 -43.24 47.87 -21.09
N VAL A 952 -43.52 46.63 -20.71
CA VAL A 952 -44.83 46.19 -20.24
C VAL A 952 -44.68 45.71 -18.80
N SER A 953 -45.55 46.15 -17.89
CA SER A 953 -45.64 45.53 -16.58
C SER A 953 -47.07 45.38 -16.08
N LEU A 954 -47.30 44.32 -15.33
CA LEU A 954 -48.55 44.00 -14.65
C LEU A 954 -48.24 43.86 -13.17
N THR A 955 -48.92 44.63 -12.34
CA THR A 955 -48.86 44.51 -10.88
C THR A 955 -50.23 44.15 -10.35
N VAL A 956 -50.33 43.07 -9.59
CA VAL A 956 -51.54 42.60 -8.93
C VAL A 956 -51.38 42.69 -7.42
N GLY A 957 -52.45 43.05 -6.72
CA GLY A 957 -52.54 43.03 -5.27
C GLY A 957 -53.83 42.36 -4.82
N ASN A 958 -53.73 41.32 -3.99
CA ASN A 958 -54.82 40.46 -3.56
C ASN A 958 -55.65 39.95 -4.76
N LEU A 959 -55.00 39.22 -5.69
CA LEU A 959 -55.68 38.64 -6.85
C LEU A 959 -56.72 37.61 -6.41
N ALA A 960 -57.95 37.74 -6.90
CA ALA A 960 -59.01 36.81 -6.55
C ALA A 960 -58.72 35.39 -7.06
N ALA A 961 -59.20 34.40 -6.29
CA ALA A 961 -58.98 32.97 -6.53
C ALA A 961 -59.44 32.46 -7.90
N ASP A 962 -60.33 33.16 -8.60
CA ASP A 962 -60.65 32.90 -10.01
C ASP A 962 -60.69 34.25 -10.76
N THR A 963 -59.63 34.55 -11.51
CA THR A 963 -59.53 35.79 -12.28
C THR A 963 -59.30 35.49 -13.76
N THR A 964 -60.21 35.95 -14.61
CA THR A 964 -60.16 35.76 -16.07
C THR A 964 -59.99 37.09 -16.77
N ILE A 965 -59.05 37.16 -17.71
CA ILE A 965 -58.88 38.23 -18.68
C ILE A 965 -59.15 37.62 -20.06
N ARG A 966 -60.08 38.17 -20.83
CA ARG A 966 -60.45 37.64 -22.15
C ARG A 966 -60.70 38.75 -23.14
N LEU A 967 -60.06 38.66 -24.31
CA LEU A 967 -60.40 39.48 -25.46
C LEU A 967 -61.54 38.81 -26.24
N ASN A 968 -62.68 39.49 -26.35
CA ASN A 968 -63.86 39.02 -27.07
C ASN A 968 -63.72 39.24 -28.59
N PRO A 969 -64.53 38.57 -29.43
CA PRO A 969 -64.51 38.75 -30.89
C PRO A 969 -64.79 40.19 -31.35
N ASP A 970 -65.58 40.95 -30.57
CA ASP A 970 -65.86 42.38 -30.78
C ASP A 970 -64.70 43.29 -30.29
N GLN A 971 -63.56 42.68 -29.95
CA GLN A 971 -62.37 43.32 -29.38
C GLN A 971 -62.58 43.97 -28.00
N SER A 972 -63.71 43.71 -27.33
CA SER A 972 -63.86 44.11 -25.93
C SER A 972 -63.00 43.23 -25.01
N LEU A 973 -62.39 43.84 -23.99
CA LEU A 973 -61.57 43.15 -23.00
C LEU A 973 -62.40 42.93 -21.73
N ASP A 974 -62.71 41.69 -21.42
CA ASP A 974 -63.36 41.27 -20.17
C ASP A 974 -62.30 40.94 -19.11
N LEU A 975 -62.43 41.54 -17.93
CA LEU A 975 -61.73 41.16 -16.71
C LEU A 975 -62.79 40.75 -15.71
N VAL A 976 -62.71 39.55 -15.15
CA VAL A 976 -63.68 39.00 -14.19
C VAL A 976 -62.92 38.39 -13.02
N SER A 977 -63.34 38.67 -11.79
CA SER A 977 -62.74 38.18 -10.55
C SER A 977 -63.82 37.63 -9.60
N LYS A 978 -63.63 36.38 -9.16
CA LYS A 978 -64.55 35.65 -8.27
C LYS A 978 -63.77 34.88 -7.19
N PRO A 979 -64.41 34.54 -6.05
CA PRO A 979 -65.73 35.01 -5.61
C PRO A 979 -65.68 36.42 -4.99
N VAL A 980 -64.48 36.92 -4.65
CA VAL A 980 -64.26 38.25 -4.09
C VAL A 980 -63.67 39.20 -5.14
N PRO A 981 -63.83 40.53 -4.98
CA PRO A 981 -63.17 41.49 -5.85
C PRO A 981 -61.65 41.41 -5.71
N THR A 982 -60.91 41.47 -6.82
CA THR A 982 -59.45 41.62 -6.81
C THR A 982 -59.08 42.99 -6.22
N GLY A 983 -58.16 43.03 -5.26
CA GLY A 983 -57.79 44.25 -4.54
C GLY A 983 -57.28 45.36 -5.44
N ARG A 984 -56.27 45.06 -6.27
CA ARG A 984 -55.69 45.99 -7.25
C ARG A 984 -55.13 45.26 -8.47
N ILE A 985 -55.37 45.79 -9.66
CA ILE A 985 -54.69 45.39 -10.90
C ILE A 985 -54.14 46.67 -11.54
N SER A 986 -52.84 46.72 -11.81
CA SER A 986 -52.18 47.82 -12.52
C SER A 986 -51.47 47.29 -13.75
N VAL A 987 -51.82 47.79 -14.92
CA VAL A 987 -51.15 47.47 -16.19
C VAL A 987 -50.45 48.73 -16.68
N HIS A 988 -49.17 48.60 -17.00
CA HIS A 988 -48.36 49.61 -17.64
C HIS A 988 -47.90 49.07 -18.99
N ALA A 989 -48.07 49.85 -20.05
CA ALA A 989 -47.60 49.47 -21.37
C ALA A 989 -47.24 50.71 -22.20
N GLY A 990 -46.08 50.68 -22.84
CA GLY A 990 -45.74 51.65 -23.88
C GLY A 990 -46.46 51.32 -25.20
N LEU A 991 -47.10 52.32 -25.81
CA LEU A 991 -47.84 52.19 -27.05
C LEU A 991 -47.12 52.92 -28.19
N ARG A 992 -46.87 52.23 -29.30
CA ARG A 992 -46.42 52.86 -30.55
C ARG A 992 -47.45 52.61 -31.65
N ALA A 993 -47.97 53.67 -32.23
CA ALA A 993 -48.86 53.61 -33.38
C ALA A 993 -48.06 53.90 -34.65
N GLY A 994 -48.13 52.97 -35.62
CA GLY A 994 -47.59 53.19 -36.96
C GLY A 994 -48.36 54.29 -37.72
N PRO A 995 -47.79 54.83 -38.81
CA PRO A 995 -48.45 55.87 -39.56
C PRO A 995 -49.74 55.34 -40.22
N VAL A 996 -50.84 56.09 -40.10
CA VAL A 996 -52.09 55.87 -40.83
C VAL A 996 -52.08 56.81 -42.04
N ALA A 997 -52.20 56.23 -43.23
CA ALA A 997 -52.27 56.98 -44.47
C ALA A 997 -53.42 57.99 -44.46
N ARG A 998 -53.21 59.13 -45.11
CA ARG A 998 -54.22 60.20 -45.22
C ARG A 998 -55.50 59.68 -45.87
N GLN A 999 -56.62 59.88 -45.20
CA GLN A 999 -57.95 59.51 -45.67
C GLN A 999 -58.86 60.73 -45.71
N ARG A 1000 -59.60 60.87 -46.80
CA ARG A 1000 -60.60 61.93 -46.95
C ARG A 1000 -61.91 61.52 -46.30
N VAL A 1001 -62.41 62.34 -45.39
CA VAL A 1001 -63.70 62.20 -44.71
C VAL A 1001 -64.71 63.12 -45.39
N ALA A 1002 -65.90 62.60 -45.69
CA ALA A 1002 -67.03 63.39 -46.14
C ALA A 1002 -68.32 62.69 -45.68
N VAL A 1003 -68.85 63.12 -44.54
CA VAL A 1003 -70.06 62.54 -43.94
C VAL A 1003 -71.11 63.61 -43.76
N ALA A 1004 -72.36 63.28 -44.13
CA ALA A 1004 -73.53 64.07 -43.84
C ALA A 1004 -74.42 63.28 -42.86
N LYS A 1005 -74.88 63.91 -41.77
CA LYS A 1005 -75.81 63.31 -40.81
C LYS A 1005 -76.88 64.31 -40.42
N GLU A 1006 -78.13 63.93 -40.64
CA GLU A 1006 -79.29 64.75 -40.26
C GLU A 1006 -79.37 64.89 -38.73
N VAL A 1007 -79.75 66.08 -38.26
CA VAL A 1007 -80.05 66.33 -36.84
C VAL A 1007 -81.43 65.72 -36.54
N PRO A 1008 -81.53 64.78 -35.59
CA PRO A 1008 -82.81 64.16 -35.24
C PRO A 1008 -83.87 65.19 -34.86
N TYR A 1009 -85.13 64.92 -35.23
CA TYR A 1009 -86.30 65.78 -34.98
C TYR A 1009 -86.29 67.13 -35.71
N THR A 1010 -85.46 67.27 -36.76
CA THR A 1010 -85.47 68.44 -37.65
C THR A 1010 -86.08 68.15 -39.03
N SER A 1011 -86.50 66.90 -39.29
CA SER A 1011 -87.17 66.49 -40.55
C SER A 1011 -86.41 66.91 -41.81
N GLY A 1012 -85.09 66.76 -41.84
CA GLY A 1012 -84.20 67.16 -42.94
C GLY A 1012 -83.69 68.60 -42.85
N PHE A 1013 -84.28 69.43 -42.00
CA PHE A 1013 -84.00 70.87 -41.96
C PHE A 1013 -82.58 71.21 -41.56
N LEU A 1014 -81.91 70.41 -40.71
CA LEU A 1014 -80.50 70.61 -40.33
C LEU A 1014 -79.68 69.36 -40.59
N THR A 1015 -78.60 69.49 -41.37
CA THR A 1015 -77.66 68.39 -41.66
C THR A 1015 -76.24 68.77 -41.29
N TYR A 1016 -75.61 67.97 -40.45
CA TYR A 1016 -74.18 68.08 -40.17
C TYR A 1016 -73.38 67.50 -41.31
N HIS A 1017 -72.52 68.29 -41.94
CA HIS A 1017 -71.46 67.79 -42.79
C HIS A 1017 -70.10 67.90 -42.10
N VAL A 1018 -69.39 66.79 -42.04
CA VAL A 1018 -67.98 66.72 -41.63
C VAL A 1018 -67.17 66.36 -42.87
N GLY A 1019 -66.35 67.28 -43.36
CA GLY A 1019 -65.52 67.09 -44.54
C GLY A 1019 -64.06 67.44 -44.27
N GLY A 1020 -63.08 66.65 -44.73
CA GLY A 1020 -61.67 66.97 -44.54
C GLY A 1020 -60.73 65.79 -44.71
N ASP A 1021 -59.51 65.91 -44.17
CA ASP A 1021 -58.49 64.87 -44.21
C ASP A 1021 -58.09 64.42 -42.79
N LEU A 1022 -57.90 63.11 -42.63
CA LEU A 1022 -57.42 62.49 -41.39
C LEU A 1022 -56.22 61.61 -41.70
N ALA A 1023 -55.08 61.91 -41.07
CA ALA A 1023 -53.89 61.08 -41.08
C ALA A 1023 -53.27 61.02 -39.66
N LEU A 1024 -52.44 60.00 -39.41
CA LEU A 1024 -51.67 59.87 -38.18
C LEU A 1024 -50.23 59.57 -38.56
N GLY A 1025 -49.27 60.42 -38.20
CA GLY A 1025 -47.86 60.10 -38.29
C GLY A 1025 -47.46 59.07 -37.23
N ALA A 1026 -46.24 58.52 -37.33
CA ALA A 1026 -45.71 57.63 -36.30
C ALA A 1026 -45.79 58.33 -34.93
N SER A 1027 -46.52 57.71 -34.00
CA SER A 1027 -46.91 58.31 -32.72
C SER A 1027 -46.58 57.35 -31.58
N THR A 1028 -46.17 57.88 -30.44
CA THR A 1028 -45.77 57.06 -29.28
C THR A 1028 -46.34 57.60 -27.97
N ILE A 1029 -46.67 56.70 -27.05
CA ILE A 1029 -46.91 57.00 -25.65
C ILE A 1029 -45.98 56.06 -24.88
N GLU A 1030 -45.01 56.61 -24.15
CA GLU A 1030 -44.00 55.81 -23.46
C GLU A 1030 -44.59 54.88 -22.40
N ASP A 1031 -45.60 55.33 -21.65
CA ASP A 1031 -46.28 54.54 -20.63
C ASP A 1031 -47.76 54.93 -20.55
N VAL A 1032 -48.65 53.96 -20.81
CA VAL A 1032 -50.08 54.02 -20.47
C VAL A 1032 -50.32 53.13 -19.26
N ALA A 1033 -50.73 53.75 -18.16
CA ALA A 1033 -51.04 53.07 -16.91
C ALA A 1033 -52.57 52.95 -16.72
N LEU A 1034 -53.03 51.73 -16.47
CA LEU A 1034 -54.41 51.39 -16.12
C LEU A 1034 -54.42 50.73 -14.74
N THR A 1035 -54.92 51.41 -13.72
CA THR A 1035 -54.98 50.89 -12.35
C THR A 1035 -56.41 50.75 -11.87
N VAL A 1036 -56.91 49.52 -11.72
CA VAL A 1036 -58.24 49.19 -11.19
C VAL A 1036 -58.14 48.74 -9.73
N ARG A 1037 -59.06 49.18 -8.87
CA ARG A 1037 -59.17 48.77 -7.46
C ARG A 1037 -60.50 48.08 -7.15
N ARG A 1038 -60.47 47.04 -6.32
CA ARG A 1038 -61.62 46.24 -5.87
C ARG A 1038 -62.55 45.84 -7.01
N MET A 1039 -61.97 45.18 -8.00
CA MET A 1039 -62.65 44.79 -9.24
C MET A 1039 -63.30 43.42 -9.11
N SER A 1040 -64.62 43.32 -9.31
CA SER A 1040 -65.33 42.05 -9.51
C SER A 1040 -65.48 41.73 -11.00
N TRP A 1041 -65.80 42.72 -11.82
CA TRP A 1041 -65.72 42.60 -13.28
C TRP A 1041 -65.55 43.97 -13.93
N LEU A 1042 -64.85 44.01 -15.06
CA LEU A 1042 -64.63 45.19 -15.89
C LEU A 1042 -64.61 44.75 -17.34
N ARG A 1043 -65.42 45.37 -18.19
CA ARG A 1043 -65.34 45.25 -19.64
C ARG A 1043 -64.88 46.59 -20.23
N VAL A 1044 -63.81 46.53 -21.01
CA VAL A 1044 -63.30 47.65 -21.80
C VAL A 1044 -63.70 47.45 -23.25
N ARG A 1045 -64.56 48.32 -23.78
CA ARG A 1045 -65.02 48.27 -25.18
C ARG A 1045 -64.22 49.27 -26.01
N PRO A 1046 -63.68 48.89 -27.18
CA PRO A 1046 -63.18 49.88 -28.12
C PRO A 1046 -64.33 50.73 -28.62
N GLY A 1047 -64.12 52.04 -28.75
CA GLY A 1047 -65.05 52.93 -29.41
C GLY A 1047 -65.27 52.54 -30.88
N ARG A 1048 -66.43 52.90 -31.43
CA ARG A 1048 -66.72 52.72 -32.85
C ARG A 1048 -65.79 53.59 -33.68
N ILE A 1049 -65.29 53.06 -34.80
CA ILE A 1049 -64.60 53.89 -35.79
C ILE A 1049 -65.66 54.77 -36.46
N PRO A 1050 -65.61 56.09 -36.30
CA PRO A 1050 -66.63 56.96 -36.85
C PRO A 1050 -66.44 57.10 -38.36
N PHE A 1051 -67.49 57.51 -39.08
CA PHE A 1051 -67.42 57.98 -40.47
C PHE A 1051 -66.95 56.96 -41.52
N GLY A 1052 -66.98 55.66 -41.22
CA GLY A 1052 -66.59 54.60 -42.19
C GLY A 1052 -65.10 54.59 -42.55
N LEU A 1053 -64.25 55.21 -41.71
CA LEU A 1053 -62.80 55.26 -41.92
C LEU A 1053 -62.19 53.85 -41.99
N LYS A 1054 -61.27 53.62 -42.93
CA LYS A 1054 -60.44 52.41 -43.00
C LYS A 1054 -59.30 52.54 -42.00
N ALA A 1055 -59.63 52.39 -40.73
CA ALA A 1055 -58.71 52.46 -39.60
C ALA A 1055 -58.51 51.06 -38.98
N PRO A 1056 -57.32 50.73 -38.46
CA PRO A 1056 -57.17 49.57 -37.61
C PRO A 1056 -58.18 49.63 -36.46
N PRO A 1057 -58.91 48.54 -36.15
CA PRO A 1057 -59.86 48.49 -35.04
C PRO A 1057 -59.30 48.99 -33.69
N ALA A 1058 -57.98 48.86 -33.49
CA ALA A 1058 -57.25 49.40 -32.35
C ALA A 1058 -57.44 50.92 -32.13
N ILE A 1059 -57.76 51.70 -33.17
CA ILE A 1059 -58.08 53.14 -33.06
C ILE A 1059 -59.31 53.39 -32.18
N GLY A 1060 -60.22 52.41 -32.05
CA GLY A 1060 -61.34 52.49 -31.11
C GLY A 1060 -60.91 52.69 -29.65
N PHE A 1061 -59.69 52.27 -29.27
CA PHE A 1061 -59.14 52.50 -27.92
C PHE A 1061 -58.63 53.94 -27.69
N LEU A 1062 -58.75 54.84 -28.67
CA LEU A 1062 -58.65 56.29 -28.44
C LEU A 1062 -59.89 56.86 -27.75
N ALA A 1063 -60.98 56.10 -27.71
CA ALA A 1063 -62.19 56.51 -27.02
C ALA A 1063 -62.88 55.30 -26.35
N PRO A 1064 -62.21 54.57 -25.41
CA PRO A 1064 -62.74 53.31 -24.89
C PRO A 1064 -63.89 53.54 -23.92
N GLY A 1065 -64.86 52.63 -23.98
CA GLY A 1065 -65.94 52.49 -23.01
C GLY A 1065 -65.54 51.54 -21.88
N PHE A 1066 -65.89 51.87 -20.65
CA PHE A 1066 -65.66 51.07 -19.45
C PHE A 1066 -67.01 50.79 -18.78
N GLU A 1067 -67.33 49.51 -18.60
CA GLU A 1067 -68.50 49.05 -17.84
C GLU A 1067 -68.07 47.98 -16.84
N GLY A 1068 -68.57 48.00 -15.60
CA GLY A 1068 -68.07 47.08 -14.59
C GLY A 1068 -68.53 47.33 -13.17
N ALA A 1069 -68.22 46.37 -12.30
CA ALA A 1069 -68.26 46.50 -10.85
C ALA A 1069 -66.83 46.62 -10.31
N TYR A 1070 -66.41 47.86 -10.02
CA TYR A 1070 -65.11 48.22 -9.47
C TYR A 1070 -65.22 49.53 -8.67
N ASP A 1071 -64.38 49.71 -7.65
CA ASP A 1071 -64.41 50.92 -6.82
C ASP A 1071 -63.83 52.13 -7.57
N ARG A 1072 -62.67 51.93 -8.20
CA ARG A 1072 -61.94 53.00 -8.90
C ARG A 1072 -61.08 52.45 -10.03
N LEU A 1073 -61.05 53.15 -11.16
CA LEU A 1073 -60.16 52.89 -12.29
C LEU A 1073 -59.42 54.19 -12.64
N ASP A 1074 -58.10 54.21 -12.49
CA ASP A 1074 -57.24 55.32 -12.87
C ASP A 1074 -56.58 55.02 -14.22
N VAL A 1075 -56.66 55.97 -15.14
CA VAL A 1075 -56.04 55.93 -16.47
C VAL A 1075 -55.04 57.07 -16.54
N ALA A 1076 -53.78 56.78 -16.85
CA ALA A 1076 -52.72 57.76 -16.97
C ALA A 1076 -51.84 57.52 -18.19
N ALA A 1077 -51.28 58.59 -18.76
CA ALA A 1077 -50.32 58.53 -19.87
C ALA A 1077 -49.08 59.38 -19.60
N LYS A 1078 -47.89 58.86 -19.91
CA LYS A 1078 -46.60 59.56 -19.81
C LYS A 1078 -45.81 59.43 -21.12
N GLY A 1079 -44.94 60.40 -21.38
CA GLY A 1079 -44.10 60.44 -22.59
C GLY A 1079 -44.93 60.40 -23.87
N VAL A 1080 -45.94 61.27 -23.96
CA VAL A 1080 -46.84 61.36 -25.12
C VAL A 1080 -46.10 62.10 -26.26
N ASP A 1081 -46.05 61.52 -27.46
CA ASP A 1081 -45.67 62.15 -28.74
C ASP A 1081 -46.66 61.67 -29.81
N LEU A 1082 -47.82 62.32 -29.87
CA LEU A 1082 -48.79 62.06 -30.92
C LEU A 1082 -48.54 62.99 -32.10
N ARG A 1083 -48.59 62.46 -33.32
CA ARG A 1083 -48.43 63.23 -34.56
C ARG A 1083 -49.68 63.15 -35.43
N PRO A 1084 -50.87 63.56 -34.93
CA PRO A 1084 -52.06 63.62 -35.76
C PRO A 1084 -51.85 64.69 -36.83
N GLU A 1085 -52.30 64.40 -38.05
CA GLU A 1085 -52.42 65.38 -39.12
C GLU A 1085 -53.88 65.35 -39.58
N VAL A 1086 -54.69 66.08 -38.83
CA VAL A 1086 -56.15 66.12 -39.02
C VAL A 1086 -56.55 67.53 -39.39
N SER A 1087 -57.31 67.66 -40.47
CA SER A 1087 -57.89 68.92 -40.94
C SER A 1087 -59.34 68.65 -41.34
N LEU A 1088 -60.26 68.90 -40.41
CA LEU A 1088 -61.69 68.68 -40.60
C LEU A 1088 -62.44 70.00 -40.63
N LYS A 1089 -63.39 70.13 -41.56
CA LYS A 1089 -64.35 71.22 -41.65
C LYS A 1089 -65.72 70.66 -41.28
N VAL A 1090 -66.28 71.15 -40.17
CA VAL A 1090 -67.63 70.82 -39.73
C VAL A 1090 -68.55 71.96 -40.16
N ARG A 1091 -69.59 71.66 -40.92
CA ARG A 1091 -70.65 72.61 -41.26
C ARG A 1091 -72.00 72.04 -40.86
N LEU A 1092 -72.88 72.87 -40.33
CA LEU A 1092 -74.29 72.56 -40.16
C LEU A 1092 -75.03 73.27 -41.30
N SER A 1093 -75.44 72.52 -42.32
CA SER A 1093 -76.25 73.07 -43.40
C SER A 1093 -77.73 73.03 -43.02
N ARG A 1094 -78.51 73.90 -43.66
CA ARG A 1094 -79.97 73.81 -43.67
C ARG A 1094 -80.45 73.64 -45.09
N GLU A 1095 -81.63 73.07 -45.26
CA GLU A 1095 -82.19 72.76 -46.58
C GLU A 1095 -82.32 73.99 -47.48
N ILE A 1096 -82.55 75.18 -46.90
CA ILE A 1096 -82.68 76.46 -47.63
C ILE A 1096 -81.87 77.57 -46.92
N GLY A 1097 -80.83 78.08 -47.60
CA GLY A 1097 -80.02 79.25 -47.17
C GLY A 1097 -78.55 78.94 -46.85
N ALA A 1098 -77.79 79.96 -46.46
CA ALA A 1098 -76.38 79.80 -46.05
C ALA A 1098 -76.22 78.85 -44.84
N ASP A 1099 -75.07 78.16 -44.76
CA ASP A 1099 -74.71 77.25 -43.68
C ASP A 1099 -74.89 77.93 -42.31
N VAL A 1100 -75.57 77.23 -41.41
CA VAL A 1100 -75.96 77.70 -40.08
C VAL A 1100 -74.76 77.81 -39.15
N PHE A 1101 -73.75 76.98 -39.37
CA PHE A 1101 -72.52 76.93 -38.60
C PHE A 1101 -71.40 76.38 -39.50
N THR A 1102 -70.20 76.94 -39.41
CA THR A 1102 -69.01 76.40 -40.08
C THR A 1102 -67.81 76.59 -39.16
N GLU A 1103 -67.10 75.52 -38.86
CA GLU A 1103 -65.88 75.54 -38.05
C GLU A 1103 -64.83 74.58 -38.63
N SER A 1104 -63.55 74.94 -38.50
CA SER A 1104 -62.43 74.13 -38.95
C SER A 1104 -61.60 73.66 -37.75
N LEU A 1105 -61.46 72.35 -37.61
CA LEU A 1105 -60.60 71.68 -36.64
C LEU A 1105 -59.28 71.28 -37.30
N ARG A 1106 -58.16 71.74 -36.73
CA ARG A 1106 -56.83 71.30 -37.13
C ARG A 1106 -56.10 70.70 -35.92
N LEU A 1107 -55.71 69.44 -36.01
CA LEU A 1107 -54.87 68.79 -35.00
C LEU A 1107 -53.46 68.62 -35.54
N THR A 1108 -52.46 68.96 -34.72
CA THR A 1108 -51.04 68.83 -35.03
C THR A 1108 -50.32 68.08 -33.92
N ARG A 1109 -48.98 67.96 -33.98
CA ARG A 1109 -48.18 67.24 -32.99
C ARG A 1109 -48.53 67.66 -31.56
N ALA A 1110 -48.62 66.69 -30.66
CA ALA A 1110 -48.96 66.93 -29.26
C ALA A 1110 -48.10 66.09 -28.31
N THR A 1111 -47.71 66.71 -27.20
CA THR A 1111 -46.85 66.11 -26.17
C THR A 1111 -47.59 65.80 -24.86
N SER A 1112 -48.91 65.98 -24.84
CA SER A 1112 -49.79 65.75 -23.68
C SER A 1112 -51.19 65.36 -24.13
N LEU A 1113 -51.99 64.79 -23.23
CA LEU A 1113 -53.39 64.41 -23.46
C LEU A 1113 -54.30 65.15 -22.48
N ALA A 1114 -55.39 65.73 -22.98
CA ALA A 1114 -56.46 66.28 -22.14
C ALA A 1114 -57.57 65.22 -22.04
N LEU A 1115 -57.40 64.27 -21.13
CA LEU A 1115 -58.36 63.16 -20.99
C LEU A 1115 -59.73 63.69 -20.56
N ARG A 1116 -60.79 63.18 -21.18
CA ARG A 1116 -62.18 63.56 -20.85
C ARG A 1116 -63.01 62.33 -20.51
N ARG A 1117 -63.84 62.42 -19.48
CA ARG A 1117 -64.77 61.38 -19.05
C ARG A 1117 -66.18 61.73 -19.46
N TYR A 1118 -66.87 60.76 -20.04
CA TYR A 1118 -68.27 60.84 -20.42
C TYR A 1118 -69.06 59.72 -19.73
N ASP A 1119 -70.31 59.97 -19.39
CA ASP A 1119 -71.21 58.98 -18.79
C ASP A 1119 -72.49 58.82 -19.63
N GLN A 1120 -73.32 57.81 -19.34
CA GLN A 1120 -74.55 57.55 -20.11
C GLN A 1120 -75.72 58.53 -19.78
N HIS A 1121 -75.45 59.64 -19.09
CA HIS A 1121 -76.47 60.68 -18.87
C HIS A 1121 -76.51 61.63 -20.06
N MET A 1122 -77.70 62.16 -20.38
CA MET A 1122 -77.82 63.26 -21.34
C MET A 1122 -77.23 64.51 -20.69
N ARG A 1123 -76.12 65.02 -21.23
CA ARG A 1123 -75.47 66.24 -20.74
C ARG A 1123 -75.25 67.22 -21.89
N ARG A 1124 -75.28 68.50 -21.56
CA ARG A 1124 -75.05 69.59 -22.52
C ARG A 1124 -73.65 69.53 -23.10
N ILE A 1125 -73.55 69.57 -24.42
CA ILE A 1125 -72.28 69.73 -25.16
C ILE A 1125 -71.72 71.12 -24.89
N GLY A 1126 -70.39 71.25 -24.80
CA GLY A 1126 -69.69 72.49 -24.39
C GLY A 1126 -69.91 73.75 -25.25
N ALA A 1127 -70.68 73.70 -26.36
CA ALA A 1127 -70.98 74.85 -27.19
C ALA A 1127 -72.49 75.06 -27.39
N ARG A 1128 -72.92 76.32 -27.26
CA ARG A 1128 -74.22 76.77 -27.79
C ARG A 1128 -74.05 77.09 -29.28
N GLN A 1129 -74.91 76.57 -30.13
CA GLN A 1129 -74.81 76.76 -31.58
C GLN A 1129 -75.71 77.91 -31.99
N GLN A 1130 -75.10 79.03 -32.35
CA GLN A 1130 -75.84 80.17 -32.89
C GLN A 1130 -76.21 79.86 -34.33
N ILE A 1131 -77.51 79.76 -34.59
CA ILE A 1131 -78.08 79.83 -35.92
C ILE A 1131 -78.06 81.29 -36.35
N ALA A 1132 -77.29 81.62 -37.38
CA ALA A 1132 -77.31 82.94 -37.99
C ALA A 1132 -77.74 82.87 -39.46
N ALA A 1133 -78.51 83.87 -39.91
CA ALA A 1133 -78.82 84.07 -41.32
C ALA A 1133 -78.52 85.52 -41.69
N ALA A 1134 -77.77 85.75 -42.78
CA ALA A 1134 -77.40 87.08 -43.26
C ALA A 1134 -76.79 87.99 -42.16
N GLY A 1135 -76.00 87.42 -41.24
CA GLY A 1135 -75.36 88.14 -40.15
C GLY A 1135 -76.24 88.37 -38.90
N ILE A 1136 -77.50 87.93 -38.90
CA ILE A 1136 -78.44 88.08 -37.78
C ILE A 1136 -78.56 86.73 -37.04
N GLY A 1137 -78.35 86.73 -35.72
CA GLY A 1137 -78.56 85.55 -34.87
C GLY A 1137 -80.05 85.24 -34.72
N LEU A 1138 -80.51 84.16 -35.35
CA LEU A 1138 -81.90 83.71 -35.36
C LEU A 1138 -82.26 82.90 -34.11
N ALA A 1139 -81.39 81.97 -33.71
CA ALA A 1139 -81.62 81.15 -32.53
C ALA A 1139 -80.30 80.63 -31.96
N CYS A 1140 -80.28 80.36 -30.67
CA CYS A 1140 -79.18 79.74 -29.96
C CYS A 1140 -79.62 78.33 -29.54
N LEU A 1141 -79.10 77.32 -30.23
CA LEU A 1141 -79.36 75.92 -29.93
C LEU A 1141 -78.45 75.41 -28.82
N THR A 1142 -79.03 74.67 -27.90
CA THR A 1142 -78.29 73.83 -26.95
C THR A 1142 -78.54 72.38 -27.29
N VAL A 1143 -77.45 71.61 -27.42
CA VAL A 1143 -77.50 70.18 -27.74
C VAL A 1143 -77.04 69.42 -26.50
N ASP A 1144 -77.82 68.44 -26.10
CA ASP A 1144 -77.41 67.44 -25.12
C ASP A 1144 -77.03 66.15 -25.86
N ALA A 1145 -75.96 65.50 -25.42
CA ALA A 1145 -75.52 64.19 -25.94
C ALA A 1145 -75.42 63.15 -24.83
N ARG A 1146 -75.58 61.90 -25.24
CA ARG A 1146 -75.34 60.66 -24.51
C ARG A 1146 -74.42 59.78 -25.36
N PRO A 1147 -73.25 59.35 -24.87
CA PRO A 1147 -72.68 59.70 -23.58
C PRO A 1147 -72.33 61.20 -23.51
N GLY A 1148 -72.60 61.82 -22.36
CA GLY A 1148 -72.43 63.26 -22.13
C GLY A 1148 -71.17 63.58 -21.34
N PHE A 1149 -70.57 64.76 -21.55
CA PHE A 1149 -69.33 65.17 -20.86
C PHE A 1149 -69.56 65.31 -19.35
N ALA A 1150 -68.87 64.49 -18.56
CA ALA A 1150 -69.03 64.42 -17.10
C ALA A 1150 -67.91 65.15 -16.35
N ALA A 1151 -66.66 64.98 -16.77
CA ALA A 1151 -65.50 65.63 -16.13
C ALA A 1151 -64.26 65.63 -17.04
N GLY A 1152 -63.40 66.64 -16.88
CA GLY A 1152 -62.04 66.66 -17.43
C GLY A 1152 -61.03 65.99 -16.49
N GLY A 1153 -59.99 65.39 -17.05
CA GLY A 1153 -58.84 64.85 -16.32
C GLY A 1153 -57.95 65.96 -15.73
N ARG A 1154 -57.04 65.56 -14.83
CA ARG A 1154 -55.97 66.44 -14.31
C ARG A 1154 -54.69 66.12 -15.06
N GLY A 1155 -54.36 66.94 -16.07
CA GLY A 1155 -53.28 66.64 -17.02
C GLY A 1155 -53.55 65.33 -17.77
N ASN A 1156 -52.52 64.49 -17.90
CA ASN A 1156 -52.62 63.20 -18.58
C ASN A 1156 -53.26 62.08 -17.73
N THR A 1157 -54.09 62.41 -16.73
CA THR A 1157 -54.69 61.42 -15.82
C THR A 1157 -56.18 61.63 -15.62
N ILE A 1158 -56.94 60.53 -15.52
CA ILE A 1158 -58.39 60.54 -15.26
C ILE A 1158 -58.81 59.34 -14.42
N SER A 1159 -59.82 59.54 -13.58
CA SER A 1159 -60.35 58.50 -12.70
C SER A 1159 -61.82 58.22 -13.00
N LEU A 1160 -62.18 56.94 -13.03
CA LEU A 1160 -63.53 56.43 -13.22
C LEU A 1160 -63.99 55.69 -11.96
N ARG A 1161 -65.30 55.65 -11.70
CA ARG A 1161 -65.91 54.87 -10.61
C ARG A 1161 -66.97 53.94 -11.18
N GLY A 1162 -66.93 52.65 -10.85
CA GLY A 1162 -67.93 51.70 -11.38
C GLY A 1162 -69.36 52.02 -10.96
N SER A 1163 -69.54 52.67 -9.79
CA SER A 1163 -70.82 53.17 -9.30
C SER A 1163 -71.52 54.17 -10.24
N ASP A 1164 -70.77 54.85 -11.10
CA ASP A 1164 -71.30 55.88 -12.00
C ASP A 1164 -71.89 55.26 -13.29
N GLY A 1165 -71.91 53.93 -13.40
CA GLY A 1165 -72.40 53.20 -14.57
C GLY A 1165 -71.40 53.18 -15.74
N PRO A 1166 -71.85 52.79 -16.95
CA PRO A 1166 -71.00 52.77 -18.14
C PRO A 1166 -70.44 54.17 -18.43
N GLN A 1167 -69.12 54.26 -18.55
CA GLN A 1167 -68.39 55.50 -18.80
C GLN A 1167 -67.52 55.35 -20.03
N MET A 1168 -67.13 56.47 -20.63
CA MET A 1168 -66.23 56.50 -21.77
C MET A 1168 -65.11 57.51 -21.48
N VAL A 1169 -63.88 57.16 -21.83
CA VAL A 1169 -62.75 58.11 -21.78
C VAL A 1169 -62.40 58.49 -23.19
N SER A 1170 -62.23 59.78 -23.46
CA SER A 1170 -61.74 60.28 -24.74
C SER A 1170 -60.28 60.69 -24.59
N PHE A 1171 -59.42 60.08 -25.42
CA PHE A 1171 -58.03 60.47 -25.65
C PHE A 1171 -57.90 61.38 -26.88
N LEU A 1172 -59.03 61.82 -27.47
CA LEU A 1172 -59.11 62.54 -28.75
C LEU A 1172 -58.74 64.02 -28.64
N ASP A 1173 -58.45 64.52 -27.45
CA ASP A 1173 -58.03 65.91 -27.22
C ASP A 1173 -56.52 65.97 -26.94
N PRO A 1174 -55.69 66.13 -28.00
CA PRO A 1174 -54.25 66.11 -27.89
C PRO A 1174 -53.73 67.44 -27.31
N GLY A 1175 -53.86 67.62 -25.99
CA GLY A 1175 -53.34 68.77 -25.25
C GLY A 1175 -54.25 70.01 -25.29
N GLY A 1176 -55.56 69.85 -25.43
CA GLY A 1176 -56.51 70.97 -25.48
C GLY A 1176 -56.56 71.68 -26.84
N GLN A 1177 -56.05 71.04 -27.91
CA GLN A 1177 -56.01 71.62 -29.27
C GLN A 1177 -57.39 71.61 -29.95
N ALA A 1178 -58.31 70.77 -29.50
CA ALA A 1178 -59.65 70.66 -30.06
C ALA A 1178 -60.66 71.50 -29.27
N PRO A 1179 -61.58 72.22 -29.93
CA PRO A 1179 -62.72 72.84 -29.26
C PRO A 1179 -63.55 71.80 -28.49
N ASP A 1180 -64.02 72.15 -27.30
CA ASP A 1180 -64.68 71.20 -26.39
C ASP A 1180 -65.83 70.43 -27.06
N TYR A 1181 -66.67 71.16 -27.79
CA TYR A 1181 -67.84 70.57 -28.47
C TYR A 1181 -67.45 69.57 -29.57
N ALA A 1182 -66.30 69.74 -30.22
CA ALA A 1182 -65.84 68.86 -31.28
C ALA A 1182 -65.37 67.53 -30.68
N VAL A 1183 -64.69 67.57 -29.54
CA VAL A 1183 -64.30 66.36 -28.79
C VAL A 1183 -65.54 65.65 -28.26
N ASP A 1184 -66.51 66.38 -27.71
CA ASP A 1184 -67.76 65.82 -27.20
C ASP A 1184 -68.54 65.09 -28.31
N LEU A 1185 -68.69 65.72 -29.48
CA LEU A 1185 -69.42 65.17 -30.63
C LEU A 1185 -68.71 63.97 -31.26
N LEU A 1186 -67.38 64.04 -31.42
CA LEU A 1186 -66.58 62.92 -31.91
C LEU A 1186 -66.66 61.73 -30.95
N THR A 1187 -66.54 61.99 -29.65
CA THR A 1187 -66.66 60.95 -28.62
C THR A 1187 -68.06 60.32 -28.63
N HIS A 1188 -69.11 61.11 -28.84
CA HIS A 1188 -70.47 60.58 -29.04
C HIS A 1188 -70.55 59.63 -30.25
N PHE A 1189 -70.03 60.01 -31.42
CA PHE A 1189 -70.02 59.12 -32.59
C PHE A 1189 -69.16 57.87 -32.43
N MET A 1190 -68.12 57.97 -31.60
CA MET A 1190 -67.25 56.87 -31.24
C MET A 1190 -67.81 56.01 -30.10
N SER A 1191 -68.96 56.36 -29.53
CA SER A 1191 -69.53 55.61 -28.40
C SER A 1191 -69.76 54.14 -28.76
N PRO A 1192 -69.21 53.19 -27.98
CA PRO A 1192 -69.48 51.76 -28.18
C PRO A 1192 -70.86 51.34 -27.67
N PHE A 1193 -71.53 52.19 -26.87
CA PHE A 1193 -72.78 51.87 -26.22
C PHE A 1193 -73.97 52.01 -27.18
N PRO A 1194 -74.95 51.09 -27.14
CA PRO A 1194 -76.07 51.06 -28.09
C PRO A 1194 -77.01 52.28 -27.99
N ASP A 1195 -77.12 52.88 -26.79
CA ASP A 1195 -78.03 54.00 -26.50
C ASP A 1195 -77.40 55.38 -26.72
N ALA A 1196 -76.40 55.47 -27.60
CA ALA A 1196 -75.82 56.75 -27.96
C ALA A 1196 -76.86 57.62 -28.68
N GLY A 1197 -77.30 58.70 -28.02
CA GLY A 1197 -78.31 59.62 -28.54
C GLY A 1197 -77.88 61.07 -28.34
N TRP A 1198 -78.51 61.97 -29.07
CA TRP A 1198 -78.34 63.41 -28.93
C TRP A 1198 -79.68 64.08 -29.21
N LYS A 1199 -79.97 65.19 -28.54
CA LYS A 1199 -81.22 65.94 -28.72
C LYS A 1199 -80.94 67.43 -28.61
N VAL A 1200 -81.77 68.22 -29.27
CA VAL A 1200 -81.84 69.65 -29.00
C VAL A 1200 -82.52 69.82 -27.63
N ALA A 1201 -81.77 70.30 -26.64
CA ALA A 1201 -82.21 70.48 -25.26
C ALA A 1201 -82.93 71.82 -25.04
N GLY A 1202 -82.72 72.78 -25.93
CA GLY A 1202 -83.38 74.07 -25.95
C GLY A 1202 -82.96 74.91 -27.15
N ALA A 1203 -83.87 75.75 -27.63
CA ALA A 1203 -83.64 76.73 -28.68
C ALA A 1203 -84.14 78.10 -28.18
N GLU A 1204 -83.22 79.03 -27.91
CA GLU A 1204 -83.57 80.40 -27.53
C GLU A 1204 -83.53 81.28 -28.78
N PRO A 1205 -84.58 82.05 -29.13
CA PRO A 1205 -84.50 82.99 -30.26
C PRO A 1205 -83.46 84.09 -29.98
N GLY A 1206 -82.66 84.45 -30.99
CA GLY A 1206 -81.60 85.46 -30.90
C GLY A 1206 -80.15 84.92 -30.90
N ALA A 1207 -79.18 85.83 -30.80
CA ALA A 1207 -77.76 85.49 -30.73
C ALA A 1207 -77.41 84.78 -29.41
N CYS A 1208 -76.47 83.84 -29.45
CA CYS A 1208 -76.01 83.19 -28.23
C CYS A 1208 -75.34 84.21 -27.30
N ALA A 1209 -75.92 84.46 -26.12
CA ALA A 1209 -75.32 85.35 -25.13
C ALA A 1209 -73.89 84.91 -24.81
N ARG A 1210 -72.90 85.77 -25.09
CA ARG A 1210 -71.50 85.54 -24.72
C ARG A 1210 -71.41 85.44 -23.20
N ARG A 1211 -71.06 84.26 -22.68
CA ARG A 1211 -70.59 84.15 -21.29
C ARG A 1211 -69.32 85.01 -21.17
N ARG A 1212 -69.33 86.00 -20.27
CA ARG A 1212 -68.06 86.50 -19.69
C ARG A 1212 -67.43 85.30 -18.95
N ARG A 1213 -66.14 85.06 -19.25
CA ARG A 1213 -65.37 83.88 -18.83
C ARG A 1213 -65.47 83.59 -17.35
#